data_AF-A0A8H6ALF7-F1
#
_entry.id   AF-A0A8H6ALF7-F1
#
_cell.length_a   1.000
_cell.length_b   1.000
_cell.length_c   1.000
_cell.angle_alpha   90.00
_cell.angle_beta   90.00
_cell.angle_gamma   90.00
#
_symmetry.space_group_name_H-M   'P 1'
#
loop_
_entity.id
_entity.type
_entity.pdbx_description
1 polymer ?
#
loop_
_entity_poly.entity_id
_entity_poly.type
_entity_poly.pdbx_seq_one_letter_code
_entity_poly.pdbx_strand_id
1 'polypeptide(L)'
;MSQSLYSSLLLESNKIRLLRILPNENEEADINCTLFVYPLHDSGKGTHRYESLSYVWGGADNSRSICVNGHSLTVRANLHLALSRLRDPVLDRIIWIDAICINQEDLSERGHQVQLMAKIYSKASQVVIWLGEAVDNSDRALEEIVIAASQSEISSNQITRMAVLALLQRPWFRRIWVLQEVAAARHILIMCGLLEIDGHAFCLGLDLWKESFGAYPKLQRLIRSVISLMKEANFRPKYVKSSSDNFSLNIRPLGELIETYCTRESTDDHDRVYALLAMCSDNPTSAGLLPDYTIQWEQLFRQLIKYLLCKKVTVRFPRDKKIAVIKSKGFILGDVVSVKVDAGWNGTQMVNFDFTDAFRHLQSKTGIQAIWNIPMTGKSIRRGDIFCILQGVSNPTIIRLCGDHFSVIVIAATPMDFTLEMKSKWHRTARSITNFPCDFLLAWDLGGSRKKLGSLESENLRGPVNSNSILENNLDTDETQGAEKNIESSEEIRDGLEAKTNVKAEGCSELERSSEAKENSDSNENSDIHEYSEADECSEADECSEAEAYSYMNENLEAGEHLNLDGYSETGSRIWDKAIRMRNVALIWKELGWYVDAEELLLQLIRTGKQLQGVEHPQTLISIAALQLNYREWGLLGEAEELEAMKHLLETGESAAQVLEEEVVKIASLRYCKAMKLLLERRNGHIPITEEVVKAAAANYCCGTDVMELLFREREDLSITEEVVRIVAGNINEGYKIVKLLFRKRGDQVPITQDIIKEAAGNRREGYLIIQLLFEKRGNQIPTTEEVLKAAARNGKSGCDIMKLLLERKGDQILITEEIVKEAAGNRREGYLIIQLLFEKRGDQILITEEVLKILVGNGGYDLVTIMSTLFERLGDQVPITEEVLVILAGNEWYGTVEIMSDLFKKLRYQAPITEDIVKEAVGNKRYGYDIMKLFFEERGNQLLFTEEVFKIAAGNEGKTAKDMMSILFERMGDQFPITEKTLEEILELAAKKWQPDFVKRLSTWKLKGHGN
;
A
#
# COMPACT_ATOMS: atom_id res chain seq x y z
N MET A 1 24.20 -23.39 40.30
CA MET A 1 24.89 -24.13 39.22
C MET A 1 24.28 -23.76 37.86
N SER A 2 24.38 -22.49 37.43
CA SER A 2 23.83 -22.00 36.14
C SER A 2 24.87 -21.90 35.02
N GLN A 3 26.11 -22.37 35.25
CA GLN A 3 27.22 -22.21 34.31
C GLN A 3 27.27 -23.22 33.14
N SER A 4 26.32 -24.17 33.01
CA SER A 4 26.44 -25.25 32.00
C SER A 4 25.66 -25.06 30.69
N LEU A 5 24.60 -24.23 30.65
CA LEU A 5 23.74 -24.13 29.45
C LEU A 5 24.27 -23.12 28.42
N TYR A 6 24.75 -21.97 28.89
CA TYR A 6 25.16 -20.88 28.02
C TYR A 6 26.68 -20.82 27.88
N SER A 7 27.17 -21.11 26.68
CA SER A 7 28.55 -20.78 26.32
C SER A 7 28.72 -19.26 26.22
N SER A 8 29.86 -18.74 26.69
CA SER A 8 30.15 -17.31 26.59
C SER A 8 30.24 -16.88 25.13
N LEU A 9 29.47 -15.88 24.75
CA LEU A 9 29.52 -15.22 23.43
C LEU A 9 30.44 -13.99 23.43
N LEU A 10 31.15 -13.74 24.54
CA LEU A 10 31.91 -12.51 24.75
C LEU A 10 33.03 -12.37 23.69
N LEU A 11 32.87 -11.36 22.83
CA LEU A 11 33.87 -10.65 21.98
C LEU A 11 33.92 -10.91 20.47
N GLU A 12 33.07 -11.75 19.86
CA GLU A 12 33.01 -11.84 18.39
C GLU A 12 31.71 -11.21 17.84
N SER A 13 31.85 -10.10 17.11
CA SER A 13 30.80 -9.11 16.76
C SER A 13 29.59 -9.60 15.95
N ASN A 14 29.49 -10.90 15.63
CA ASN A 14 28.45 -11.46 14.77
C ASN A 14 28.08 -12.91 15.11
N LYS A 15 28.15 -13.34 16.38
CA LYS A 15 27.69 -14.68 16.79
C LYS A 15 26.37 -14.62 17.57
N ILE A 16 25.47 -15.55 17.27
CA ILE A 16 24.18 -15.73 17.96
C ILE A 16 24.03 -17.20 18.39
N ARG A 17 23.09 -17.51 19.28
CA ARG A 17 22.67 -18.90 19.51
C ARG A 17 21.36 -19.18 18.77
N LEU A 18 21.21 -20.39 18.24
CA LEU A 18 19.98 -20.89 17.65
C LEU A 18 19.50 -22.12 18.40
N LEU A 19 18.18 -22.26 18.51
CA LEU A 19 17.52 -23.41 19.09
C LEU A 19 17.11 -24.36 17.97
N ARG A 20 17.56 -25.61 18.03
CA ARG A 20 17.02 -26.70 17.21
C ARG A 20 16.02 -27.49 18.05
N ILE A 21 14.75 -27.44 17.65
CA ILE A 21 13.66 -28.23 18.21
C ILE A 21 13.73 -29.62 17.56
N LEU A 22 13.78 -30.68 18.37
CA LEU A 22 13.83 -32.05 17.88
C LEU A 22 12.42 -32.57 17.60
N PRO A 23 12.23 -33.35 16.52
CA PRO A 23 10.93 -33.91 16.16
C PRO A 23 10.47 -34.98 17.14
N ASN A 24 9.15 -35.15 17.24
CA ASN A 24 8.53 -36.27 17.96
C ASN A 24 7.11 -36.51 17.41
N GLU A 25 6.78 -37.77 17.08
CA GLU A 25 5.46 -38.15 16.59
C GLU A 25 4.34 -37.90 17.62
N ASN A 26 4.65 -37.96 18.92
CA ASN A 26 3.68 -37.68 19.97
C ASN A 26 3.72 -36.20 20.34
N GLU A 27 2.62 -35.49 20.06
CA GLU A 27 2.45 -34.07 20.40
C GLU A 27 2.54 -33.79 21.90
N GLU A 28 2.18 -34.75 22.76
CA GLU A 28 2.24 -34.62 24.22
C GLU A 28 3.62 -34.93 24.82
N ALA A 29 4.56 -35.47 24.02
CA ALA A 29 5.89 -35.80 24.52
C ALA A 29 6.68 -34.55 24.92
N ASP A 30 7.56 -34.69 25.91
CA ASP A 30 8.43 -33.60 26.38
C ASP A 30 9.21 -32.95 25.22
N ILE A 31 9.28 -31.62 25.24
CA ILE A 31 9.96 -30.84 24.21
C ILE A 31 11.47 -30.94 24.45
N ASN A 32 12.17 -31.59 23.50
CA ASN A 32 13.61 -31.75 23.49
C ASN A 32 14.25 -30.81 22.45
N CYS A 33 15.25 -30.06 22.88
CA CYS A 33 15.92 -29.07 22.05
C CYS A 33 17.45 -29.14 22.21
N THR A 34 18.16 -28.62 21.21
CA THR A 34 19.60 -28.37 21.29
C THR A 34 19.89 -26.90 21.01
N LEU A 35 20.78 -26.30 21.81
CA LEU A 35 21.21 -24.91 21.68
C LEU A 35 22.65 -24.88 21.15
N PHE A 36 22.89 -24.20 20.04
CA PHE A 36 24.20 -24.14 19.39
C PHE A 36 24.54 -22.73 18.90
N VAL A 37 25.84 -22.44 18.78
CA VAL A 37 26.35 -21.15 18.31
C VAL A 37 26.32 -21.09 16.78
N TYR A 38 25.86 -19.97 16.24
CA TYR A 38 25.72 -19.71 14.83
C TYR A 38 26.39 -18.39 14.41
N PRO A 39 27.26 -18.38 13.38
CA PRO A 39 27.88 -17.16 12.87
C PRO A 39 26.95 -16.43 11.89
N LEU A 40 26.65 -15.17 12.19
CA LEU A 40 25.81 -14.28 11.40
C LEU A 40 26.64 -13.56 10.32
N HIS A 41 27.06 -14.29 9.29
CA HIS A 41 27.91 -13.77 8.21
C HIS A 41 27.21 -12.72 7.32
N ASP A 42 27.98 -11.72 6.85
CA ASP A 42 27.49 -10.68 5.93
C ASP A 42 27.59 -11.06 4.44
N SER A 43 28.32 -12.13 4.10
CA SER A 43 28.56 -12.53 2.71
C SER A 43 27.31 -13.12 2.05
N GLY A 44 26.86 -12.54 0.93
CA GLY A 44 25.66 -12.90 0.15
C GLY A 44 25.68 -14.25 -0.58
N LYS A 45 26.31 -15.30 -0.03
CA LYS A 45 26.25 -16.67 -0.53
C LYS A 45 25.36 -17.54 0.38
N GLY A 46 24.04 -17.33 0.29
CA GLY A 46 23.03 -18.21 0.91
C GLY A 46 22.03 -17.48 1.82
N THR A 47 20.78 -17.94 1.80
CA THR A 47 19.81 -17.67 2.86
C THR A 47 20.25 -18.39 4.14
N HIS A 48 20.26 -17.70 5.28
CA HIS A 48 20.49 -18.37 6.56
C HIS A 48 19.29 -19.29 6.83
N ARG A 49 19.55 -20.55 7.19
CA ARG A 49 18.53 -21.61 7.33
C ARG A 49 17.95 -21.65 8.74
N TYR A 50 17.48 -20.51 9.25
CA TYR A 50 16.80 -20.45 10.54
C TYR A 50 15.59 -19.53 10.49
N GLU A 51 14.60 -19.83 11.32
CA GLU A 51 13.40 -19.02 11.52
C GLU A 51 13.53 -18.17 12.78
N SER A 52 12.66 -17.18 12.97
CA SER A 52 12.64 -16.41 14.23
C SER A 52 11.23 -16.33 14.78
N LEU A 53 11.10 -16.40 16.10
CA LEU A 53 9.81 -16.32 16.79
C LEU A 53 9.54 -14.88 17.25
N SER A 54 8.36 -14.37 16.94
CA SER A 54 7.79 -13.13 17.47
C SER A 54 6.57 -13.51 18.31
N TYR A 55 6.63 -13.31 19.63
CA TYR A 55 5.57 -13.76 20.53
C TYR A 55 5.51 -12.92 21.80
N VAL A 56 4.45 -13.08 22.60
CA VAL A 56 4.33 -12.45 23.93
C VAL A 56 4.91 -13.38 24.99
N TRP A 57 5.84 -12.92 25.82
CA TRP A 57 6.43 -13.79 26.84
C TRP A 57 5.40 -14.34 27.84
N GLY A 58 4.33 -13.56 28.14
CA GLY A 58 3.28 -13.95 29.08
C GLY A 58 3.69 -13.77 30.54
N GLY A 59 2.76 -14.08 31.46
CA GLY A 59 3.00 -14.11 32.90
C GLY A 59 3.95 -15.22 33.32
N ALA A 60 4.47 -15.14 34.55
CA ALA A 60 5.31 -16.20 35.13
C ALA A 60 4.49 -17.43 35.56
N ASP A 61 3.17 -17.28 35.65
CA ASP A 61 2.23 -18.32 36.08
C ASP A 61 2.24 -19.50 35.10
N ASN A 62 2.15 -20.72 35.63
CA ASN A 62 2.11 -21.97 34.86
C ASN A 62 3.34 -22.19 33.96
N SER A 63 4.53 -21.73 34.39
CA SER A 63 5.79 -22.05 33.71
C SER A 63 6.01 -23.57 33.61
N ARG A 64 6.51 -24.02 32.46
CA ARG A 64 6.74 -25.43 32.14
C ARG A 64 8.20 -25.68 31.82
N SER A 65 8.66 -26.90 32.01
CA SER A 65 10.05 -27.26 31.73
C SER A 65 10.18 -27.85 30.33
N ILE A 66 11.25 -27.48 29.62
CA ILE A 66 11.70 -28.12 28.38
C ILE A 66 13.12 -28.65 28.60
N CYS A 67 13.55 -29.62 27.78
CA CYS A 67 14.91 -30.15 27.84
C CYS A 67 15.78 -29.47 26.77
N VAL A 68 16.85 -28.78 27.17
CA VAL A 68 17.80 -28.12 26.26
C VAL A 68 19.21 -28.62 26.54
N ASN A 69 19.86 -29.24 25.55
CA ASN A 69 21.19 -29.85 25.71
C ASN A 69 21.26 -30.85 26.89
N GLY A 70 20.17 -31.57 27.19
CA GLY A 70 20.09 -32.49 28.32
C GLY A 70 19.84 -31.84 29.68
N HIS A 71 19.66 -30.51 29.73
CA HIS A 71 19.34 -29.77 30.94
C HIS A 71 17.88 -29.32 30.94
N SER A 72 17.21 -29.35 32.10
CA SER A 72 15.86 -28.82 32.24
C SER A 72 15.91 -27.29 32.30
N LEU A 73 15.25 -26.63 31.36
CA LEU A 73 15.08 -25.17 31.29
C LEU A 73 13.60 -24.82 31.50
N THR A 74 13.31 -23.96 32.47
CA THR A 74 11.95 -23.48 32.71
C THR A 74 11.61 -22.34 31.75
N VAL A 75 10.53 -22.50 31.00
CA VAL A 75 9.97 -21.50 30.07
C VAL A 75 8.54 -21.15 30.46
N ARG A 76 8.10 -19.94 30.10
CA ARG A 76 6.73 -19.49 30.39
C ARG A 76 5.71 -20.27 29.54
N ALA A 77 4.47 -20.35 30.04
CA ALA A 77 3.40 -21.14 29.41
C ALA A 77 3.19 -20.82 27.92
N ASN A 78 3.19 -19.53 27.55
CA ASN A 78 2.96 -19.15 26.15
C ASN A 78 4.09 -19.60 25.21
N LEU A 79 5.34 -19.58 25.69
CA LEU A 79 6.47 -20.08 24.91
C LEU A 79 6.42 -21.60 24.76
N HIS A 80 6.05 -22.31 25.82
CA HIS A 80 5.89 -23.77 25.76
C HIS A 80 4.83 -24.17 24.73
N LEU A 81 3.67 -23.49 24.71
CA LEU A 81 2.61 -23.73 23.73
C LEU A 81 3.10 -23.46 22.31
N ALA A 82 3.77 -22.32 22.09
CA ALA A 82 4.37 -22.01 20.79
C ALA A 82 5.35 -23.10 20.34
N LEU A 83 6.28 -23.52 21.20
CA LEU A 83 7.24 -24.58 20.88
C LEU A 83 6.56 -25.91 20.56
N SER A 84 5.50 -26.25 21.30
CA SER A 84 4.71 -27.46 21.06
C SER A 84 4.06 -27.46 19.68
N ARG A 85 3.49 -26.31 19.27
CA ARG A 85 2.85 -26.14 17.95
C ARG A 85 3.84 -26.02 16.80
N LEU A 86 5.04 -25.50 17.07
CA LEU A 86 6.09 -25.34 16.06
C LEU A 86 6.91 -26.63 15.84
N ARG A 87 6.85 -27.59 16.78
CA ARG A 87 7.56 -28.87 16.68
C ARG A 87 6.92 -29.71 15.59
N ASP A 88 7.70 -30.03 14.56
CA ASP A 88 7.29 -30.94 13.50
C ASP A 88 7.43 -32.41 13.97
N PRO A 89 6.53 -33.33 13.57
CA PRO A 89 6.61 -34.74 13.96
C PRO A 89 7.84 -35.48 13.42
N VAL A 90 8.43 -35.00 12.31
CA VAL A 90 9.46 -35.72 11.53
C VAL A 90 10.74 -34.91 11.38
N LEU A 91 10.66 -33.60 11.17
CA LEU A 91 11.79 -32.73 10.84
C LEU A 91 12.27 -31.91 12.04
N ASP A 92 13.58 -31.70 12.13
CA ASP A 92 14.12 -30.74 13.10
C ASP A 92 13.87 -29.30 12.62
N ARG A 93 13.48 -28.43 13.54
CA ARG A 93 13.22 -27.02 13.24
C ARG A 93 14.22 -26.12 13.93
N ILE A 94 14.89 -25.26 13.16
CA ILE A 94 15.91 -24.33 13.68
C ILE A 94 15.29 -22.94 13.79
N ILE A 95 15.20 -22.44 15.02
CA ILE A 95 14.53 -21.19 15.35
C ILE A 95 15.35 -20.34 16.34
N TRP A 96 15.30 -19.02 16.16
CA TRP A 96 15.81 -18.04 17.11
C TRP A 96 14.66 -17.54 18.00
N ILE A 97 14.86 -17.61 19.31
CA ILE A 97 13.89 -17.20 20.33
C ILE A 97 14.64 -16.41 21.39
N ASP A 98 14.33 -15.12 21.53
CA ASP A 98 15.00 -14.18 22.44
C ASP A 98 15.14 -14.70 23.87
N ALA A 99 14.07 -15.25 24.45
CA ALA A 99 14.05 -15.75 25.83
C ALA A 99 14.96 -16.96 26.08
N ILE A 100 15.33 -17.71 25.04
CA ILE A 100 16.19 -18.90 25.17
C ILE A 100 17.58 -18.64 24.59
N CYS A 101 17.67 -18.01 23.42
CA CYS A 101 18.92 -17.81 22.69
C CYS A 101 19.82 -16.74 23.31
N ILE A 102 19.25 -15.79 24.06
CA ILE A 102 19.98 -14.76 24.81
C ILE A 102 20.04 -15.18 26.28
N ASN A 103 21.21 -15.05 26.89
CA ASN A 103 21.34 -15.20 28.34
C ASN A 103 20.74 -13.96 29.03
N GLN A 104 19.50 -14.07 29.49
CA GLN A 104 18.73 -12.96 30.07
C GLN A 104 19.31 -12.42 31.38
N GLU A 105 20.13 -13.22 32.08
CA GLU A 105 20.77 -12.86 33.36
C GLU A 105 22.07 -12.07 33.15
N ASP A 106 22.69 -12.14 31.97
CA ASP A 106 23.86 -11.35 31.61
C ASP A 106 23.42 -10.08 30.87
N LEU A 107 23.32 -8.96 31.60
CA LEU A 107 22.88 -7.68 31.03
C LEU A 107 23.79 -7.16 29.92
N SER A 108 25.09 -7.49 29.94
CA SER A 108 26.02 -7.10 28.90
C SER A 108 25.77 -7.90 27.62
N GLU A 109 25.58 -9.22 27.74
CA GLU A 109 25.18 -10.07 26.62
C GLU A 109 23.82 -9.63 26.07
N ARG A 110 22.84 -9.40 26.95
CA ARG A 110 21.49 -8.95 26.58
C ARG A 110 21.54 -7.65 25.79
N GLY A 111 22.26 -6.62 26.29
CA GLY A 111 22.44 -5.36 25.57
C GLY A 111 23.05 -5.56 24.18
N HIS A 112 24.08 -6.40 24.06
CA HIS A 112 24.73 -6.71 22.79
C HIS A 112 23.82 -7.49 21.82
N GLN A 113 23.12 -8.53 22.27
CA GLN A 113 22.22 -9.32 21.43
C GLN A 113 20.99 -8.50 21.00
N VAL A 114 20.49 -7.62 21.87
CA VAL A 114 19.42 -6.65 21.53
C VAL A 114 19.84 -5.74 20.38
N GLN A 115 21.09 -5.28 20.35
CA GLN A 115 21.63 -4.49 19.22
C GLN A 115 21.60 -5.28 17.90
N LEU A 116 21.70 -6.60 17.96
CA LEU A 116 21.68 -7.48 16.79
C LEU A 116 20.27 -7.91 16.38
N MET A 117 19.22 -7.69 17.17
CA MET A 117 17.88 -8.25 16.93
C MET A 117 17.36 -7.95 15.52
N ALA A 118 17.35 -6.69 15.08
CA ALA A 118 16.90 -6.36 13.73
C ALA A 118 17.71 -7.08 12.64
N LYS A 119 19.02 -7.25 12.84
CA LYS A 119 19.88 -8.01 11.93
C LYS A 119 19.48 -9.49 11.92
N ILE A 120 19.21 -10.07 13.09
CA ILE A 120 18.76 -11.47 13.26
C ILE A 120 17.43 -11.71 12.54
N TYR A 121 16.40 -10.90 12.80
CA TYR A 121 15.11 -11.02 12.13
C TYR A 121 15.23 -10.80 10.61
N SER A 122 16.07 -9.86 10.18
CA SER A 122 16.28 -9.58 8.74
C SER A 122 17.00 -10.69 7.98
N LYS A 123 17.68 -11.60 8.70
CA LYS A 123 18.45 -12.70 8.13
C LYS A 123 17.71 -14.04 8.21
N ALA A 124 16.68 -14.14 9.05
CA ALA A 124 15.82 -15.31 9.15
C ALA A 124 15.13 -15.60 7.80
N SER A 125 14.86 -16.88 7.52
CA SER A 125 14.08 -17.30 6.36
C SER A 125 12.63 -16.82 6.46
N GLN A 126 12.07 -16.86 7.67
CA GLN A 126 10.76 -16.35 8.01
C GLN A 126 10.68 -15.92 9.48
N VAL A 127 9.76 -15.01 9.77
CA VAL A 127 9.40 -14.57 11.11
C VAL A 127 8.03 -15.13 11.43
N VAL A 128 7.96 -16.02 12.42
CA VAL A 128 6.71 -16.63 12.86
C VAL A 128 6.14 -15.79 14.00
N ILE A 129 4.96 -15.21 13.79
CA ILE A 129 4.22 -14.44 14.77
C ILE A 129 3.24 -15.38 15.48
N TRP A 130 3.49 -15.64 16.76
CA TRP A 130 2.60 -16.46 17.59
C TRP A 130 1.67 -15.57 18.42
N LEU A 131 0.37 -15.61 18.09
CA LEU A 131 -0.67 -14.83 18.76
C LEU A 131 -1.28 -15.55 19.99
N GLY A 132 -0.92 -16.81 20.23
CA GLY A 132 -1.50 -17.64 21.30
C GLY A 132 -2.45 -18.73 20.77
N GLU A 133 -3.03 -19.50 21.69
CA GLU A 133 -4.02 -20.54 21.38
C GLU A 133 -5.34 -19.98 20.80
N ALA A 134 -6.14 -20.87 20.22
CA ALA A 134 -7.47 -20.55 19.74
C ALA A 134 -8.43 -20.31 20.93
N VAL A 135 -8.72 -19.04 21.21
CA VAL A 135 -9.64 -18.59 22.27
C VAL A 135 -10.37 -17.34 21.81
N ASP A 136 -11.55 -17.06 22.38
CA ASP A 136 -12.39 -15.91 22.02
C ASP A 136 -12.78 -15.86 20.53
N ASN A 137 -12.99 -17.05 19.93
CA ASN A 137 -13.28 -17.23 18.49
C ASN A 137 -12.17 -16.67 17.57
N SER A 138 -10.92 -16.68 18.03
CA SER A 138 -9.78 -16.18 17.25
C SER A 138 -9.47 -16.99 15.99
N ASP A 139 -9.85 -18.26 15.99
CA ASP A 139 -9.86 -19.16 14.83
C ASP A 139 -10.77 -18.60 13.73
N ARG A 140 -12.05 -18.39 14.07
CA ARG A 140 -13.02 -17.73 13.19
C ARG A 140 -12.58 -16.33 12.77
N ALA A 141 -11.96 -15.58 13.69
CA ALA A 141 -11.41 -14.26 13.37
C ALA A 141 -10.32 -14.31 12.30
N LEU A 142 -9.43 -15.31 12.35
CA LEU A 142 -8.40 -15.49 11.32
C LEU A 142 -8.99 -15.95 10.00
N GLU A 143 -9.90 -16.92 10.01
CA GLU A 143 -10.61 -17.39 8.80
C GLU A 143 -11.29 -16.24 8.08
N GLU A 144 -11.98 -15.37 8.80
CA GLU A 144 -12.69 -14.23 8.23
C GLU A 144 -11.73 -13.15 7.70
N ILE A 145 -10.53 -13.02 8.27
CA ILE A 145 -9.47 -12.19 7.70
C ILE A 145 -8.95 -12.81 6.39
N VAL A 146 -8.82 -14.16 6.31
CA VAL A 146 -8.43 -14.86 5.08
C VAL A 146 -9.49 -14.69 3.98
N ILE A 147 -10.77 -14.88 4.31
CA ILE A 147 -11.91 -14.72 3.38
C ILE A 147 -11.96 -13.28 2.87
N ALA A 148 -11.84 -12.30 3.76
CA ALA A 148 -11.78 -10.89 3.37
C ALA A 148 -10.62 -10.63 2.39
N ALA A 149 -9.45 -11.22 2.62
CA ALA A 149 -8.30 -11.04 1.74
C ALA A 149 -8.51 -11.58 0.31
N SER A 150 -9.42 -12.54 0.10
CA SER A 150 -9.67 -13.19 -1.19
C SER A 150 -10.91 -12.68 -1.94
N GLN A 151 -11.96 -12.22 -1.25
CA GLN A 151 -13.28 -11.98 -1.87
C GLN A 151 -13.71 -10.50 -1.98
N SER A 152 -12.95 -9.53 -1.48
CA SER A 152 -13.29 -8.09 -1.53
C SER A 152 -14.62 -7.67 -0.88
N GLU A 153 -15.35 -8.57 -0.22
CA GLU A 153 -16.56 -8.31 0.56
C GLU A 153 -16.43 -8.86 2.00
N ILE A 154 -17.17 -8.27 2.94
CA ILE A 154 -17.10 -8.61 4.38
C ILE A 154 -18.43 -9.20 4.82
N SER A 155 -18.40 -10.38 5.44
CA SER A 155 -19.57 -10.94 6.12
C SER A 155 -19.95 -10.05 7.33
N SER A 156 -21.17 -9.50 7.32
CA SER A 156 -21.55 -8.39 8.20
C SER A 156 -22.07 -8.81 9.59
N ASN A 157 -21.80 -10.03 10.06
CA ASN A 157 -22.32 -10.49 11.35
C ASN A 157 -21.53 -9.89 12.53
N GLN A 158 -22.24 -9.43 13.55
CA GLN A 158 -21.71 -8.83 14.78
C GLN A 158 -20.75 -9.76 15.54
N ILE A 159 -20.99 -11.08 15.50
CA ILE A 159 -20.14 -12.08 16.16
C ILE A 159 -18.73 -12.09 15.55
N THR A 160 -18.63 -12.14 14.22
CA THR A 160 -17.35 -12.08 13.49
C THR A 160 -16.62 -10.77 13.78
N ARG A 161 -17.33 -9.64 13.78
CA ARG A 161 -16.78 -8.33 14.16
C ARG A 161 -16.13 -8.36 15.55
N MET A 162 -16.83 -8.94 16.53
CA MET A 162 -16.32 -9.03 17.91
C MET A 162 -15.09 -9.95 18.00
N ALA A 163 -15.07 -11.06 17.24
CA ALA A 163 -13.94 -11.98 17.20
C ALA A 163 -12.67 -11.31 16.63
N VAL A 164 -12.79 -10.60 15.50
CA VAL A 164 -11.68 -9.83 14.91
C VAL A 164 -11.19 -8.75 15.87
N LEU A 165 -12.10 -8.03 16.53
CA LEU A 165 -11.73 -7.04 17.54
C LEU A 165 -11.02 -7.65 18.74
N ALA A 166 -11.42 -8.85 19.19
CA ALA A 166 -10.77 -9.57 20.30
C ALA A 166 -9.35 -10.01 19.90
N LEU A 167 -9.19 -10.58 18.69
CA LEU A 167 -7.89 -10.96 18.13
C LEU A 167 -6.91 -9.77 18.10
N LEU A 168 -7.34 -8.64 17.54
CA LEU A 168 -6.50 -7.43 17.41
C LEU A 168 -6.21 -6.74 18.76
N GLN A 169 -6.99 -7.04 19.79
CA GLN A 169 -6.73 -6.54 21.14
C GLN A 169 -5.71 -7.37 21.91
N ARG A 170 -5.27 -8.52 21.37
CA ARG A 170 -4.28 -9.39 22.02
C ARG A 170 -2.98 -8.64 22.32
N PRO A 171 -2.28 -8.99 23.42
CA PRO A 171 -1.12 -8.22 23.90
C PRO A 171 0.00 -8.05 22.87
N TRP A 172 0.13 -8.99 21.92
CA TRP A 172 1.17 -8.95 20.88
C TRP A 172 1.16 -7.63 20.11
N PHE A 173 -0.01 -7.16 19.66
CA PHE A 173 -0.14 -5.91 18.89
C PHE A 173 0.27 -4.66 19.67
N ARG A 174 0.26 -4.73 21.01
CA ARG A 174 0.56 -3.59 21.89
C ARG A 174 2.03 -3.46 22.23
N ARG A 175 2.81 -4.53 22.11
CA ARG A 175 4.23 -4.54 22.49
C ARG A 175 5.06 -3.65 21.58
N ILE A 176 6.07 -2.99 22.13
CA ILE A 176 6.99 -2.19 21.33
C ILE A 176 7.97 -3.04 20.52
N TRP A 177 8.44 -4.17 21.08
CA TRP A 177 9.42 -5.05 20.43
C TRP A 177 8.97 -5.60 19.08
N VAL A 178 7.68 -5.93 18.94
CA VAL A 178 7.14 -6.50 17.68
C VAL A 178 7.34 -5.57 16.48
N LEU A 179 7.55 -4.26 16.70
CA LEU A 179 7.82 -3.29 15.64
C LEU A 179 9.06 -3.64 14.82
N GLN A 180 10.19 -3.82 15.48
CA GLN A 180 11.43 -4.13 14.77
C GLN A 180 11.41 -5.55 14.20
N GLU A 181 10.68 -6.46 14.84
CA GLU A 181 10.54 -7.86 14.43
C GLU A 181 9.81 -7.95 13.09
N VAL A 182 8.64 -7.31 12.98
CA VAL A 182 7.89 -7.26 11.71
C VAL A 182 8.54 -6.36 10.68
N ALA A 183 9.18 -5.26 11.11
CA ALA A 183 9.89 -4.37 10.21
C ALA A 183 11.11 -5.04 9.57
N ALA A 184 11.83 -5.87 10.31
CA ALA A 184 13.00 -6.58 9.79
C ALA A 184 12.63 -7.80 8.95
N ALA A 185 11.43 -8.37 9.12
CA ALA A 185 11.02 -9.62 8.52
C ALA A 185 11.12 -9.63 6.98
N ARG A 186 11.60 -10.74 6.41
CA ARG A 186 11.56 -11.00 4.96
C ARG A 186 10.26 -11.65 4.51
N HIS A 187 9.79 -12.58 5.33
CA HIS A 187 8.54 -13.32 5.18
C HIS A 187 7.92 -13.40 6.58
N ILE A 188 6.61 -13.14 6.66
CA ILE A 188 5.87 -13.15 7.93
C ILE A 188 4.81 -14.25 7.84
N LEU A 189 4.83 -15.16 8.81
CA LEU A 189 3.79 -16.16 9.02
C LEU A 189 3.10 -15.85 10.35
N ILE A 190 1.79 -15.67 10.36
CA ILE A 190 1.04 -15.42 11.59
C ILE A 190 0.30 -16.69 11.98
N MET A 191 0.47 -17.10 13.23
CA MET A 191 -0.15 -18.30 13.80
C MET A 191 -1.02 -17.94 14.99
N CYS A 192 -2.20 -18.55 15.06
CA CYS A 192 -3.07 -18.55 16.23
C CYS A 192 -3.74 -19.92 16.36
N GLY A 193 -3.44 -20.63 17.44
CA GLY A 193 -3.86 -22.03 17.58
C GLY A 193 -3.23 -22.89 16.49
N LEU A 194 -4.05 -23.53 15.66
CA LEU A 194 -3.63 -24.35 14.52
C LEU A 194 -3.70 -23.62 13.18
N LEU A 195 -4.32 -22.43 13.15
CA LEU A 195 -4.47 -21.67 11.92
C LEU A 195 -3.22 -20.83 11.65
N GLU A 196 -2.86 -20.78 10.37
CA GLU A 196 -1.76 -19.99 9.85
C GLU A 196 -2.24 -19.08 8.73
N ILE A 197 -1.70 -17.86 8.67
CA ILE A 197 -1.97 -16.91 7.60
C ILE A 197 -0.69 -16.18 7.21
N ASP A 198 -0.47 -15.99 5.91
CA ASP A 198 0.61 -15.14 5.40
C ASP A 198 0.40 -13.68 5.82
N GLY A 199 1.49 -13.00 6.21
CA GLY A 199 1.42 -11.62 6.70
C GLY A 199 0.85 -10.63 5.68
N HIS A 200 1.05 -10.85 4.38
CA HIS A 200 0.44 -10.01 3.34
C HIS A 200 -1.06 -10.25 3.23
N ALA A 201 -1.50 -11.52 3.25
CA ALA A 201 -2.93 -11.88 3.28
C ALA A 201 -3.63 -11.28 4.51
N PHE A 202 -3.01 -11.37 5.69
CA PHE A 202 -3.52 -10.74 6.91
C PHE A 202 -3.69 -9.22 6.77
N CYS A 203 -2.72 -8.55 6.14
CA CYS A 203 -2.80 -7.11 5.89
C CYS A 203 -3.92 -6.74 4.91
N LEU A 204 -4.09 -7.52 3.83
CA LEU A 204 -5.16 -7.29 2.84
C LEU A 204 -6.54 -7.51 3.44
N GLY A 205 -6.73 -8.58 4.21
CA GLY A 205 -8.00 -8.85 4.88
C GLY A 205 -8.40 -7.69 5.79
N LEU A 206 -7.48 -7.24 6.66
CA LEU A 206 -7.74 -6.11 7.56
C LEU A 206 -8.01 -4.78 6.84
N ASP A 207 -7.54 -4.59 5.61
CA ASP A 207 -7.80 -3.36 4.85
C ASP A 207 -9.28 -3.15 4.58
N LEU A 208 -10.01 -4.22 4.32
CA LEU A 208 -11.45 -4.18 4.10
C LEU A 208 -12.19 -3.85 5.41
N TRP A 209 -11.70 -4.35 6.55
CA TRP A 209 -12.29 -4.09 7.87
C TRP A 209 -12.07 -2.67 8.40
N LYS A 210 -11.39 -1.77 7.66
CA LYS A 210 -10.98 -0.43 8.11
C LYS A 210 -12.11 0.43 8.69
N GLU A 211 -13.31 0.32 8.14
CA GLU A 211 -14.49 1.10 8.54
C GLU A 211 -15.12 0.56 9.83
N SER A 212 -15.06 -0.75 10.05
CA SER A 212 -15.56 -1.40 11.27
C SER A 212 -14.80 -0.96 12.52
N PHE A 213 -13.59 -0.42 12.38
CA PHE A 213 -12.79 0.11 13.48
C PHE A 213 -13.09 1.58 13.84
N GLY A 214 -14.03 2.25 13.15
CA GLY A 214 -14.36 3.66 13.40
C GLY A 214 -14.78 3.94 14.85
N ALA A 215 -15.42 2.96 15.52
CA ALA A 215 -15.80 3.05 16.92
C ALA A 215 -14.62 2.91 17.91
N TYR A 216 -13.43 2.47 17.45
CA TYR A 216 -12.27 2.16 18.29
C TYR A 216 -10.99 2.88 17.82
N PRO A 217 -10.93 4.22 17.90
CA PRO A 217 -9.85 5.02 17.29
C PRO A 217 -8.45 4.71 17.86
N LYS A 218 -8.36 4.32 19.14
CA LYS A 218 -7.07 3.92 19.75
C LYS A 218 -6.54 2.61 19.16
N LEU A 219 -7.42 1.62 19.03
CA LEU A 219 -7.07 0.31 18.45
C LEU A 219 -6.75 0.47 16.97
N GLN A 220 -7.59 1.20 16.22
CA GLN A 220 -7.39 1.47 14.81
C GLN A 220 -6.00 2.05 14.53
N ARG A 221 -5.55 3.04 15.32
CA ARG A 221 -4.21 3.62 15.17
C ARG A 221 -3.09 2.64 15.51
N LEU A 222 -3.27 1.85 16.57
CA LEU A 222 -2.30 0.84 17.00
C LEU A 222 -2.10 -0.21 15.90
N ILE A 223 -3.18 -0.78 15.36
CA ILE A 223 -3.14 -1.76 14.28
C ILE A 223 -2.60 -1.13 12.99
N ARG A 224 -3.07 0.08 12.60
CA ARG A 224 -2.55 0.81 11.42
C ARG A 224 -1.03 0.92 11.43
N SER A 225 -0.45 1.23 12.59
CA SER A 225 0.99 1.41 12.74
C SER A 225 1.80 0.11 12.57
N VAL A 226 1.25 -1.06 12.92
CA VAL A 226 1.88 -2.37 12.67
C VAL A 226 1.73 -2.77 11.21
N ILE A 227 0.51 -2.67 10.67
CA ILE A 227 0.16 -3.13 9.32
C ILE A 227 0.95 -2.35 8.26
N SER A 228 1.13 -1.04 8.44
CA SER A 228 2.00 -0.24 7.56
C SER A 228 3.43 -0.78 7.50
N LEU A 229 4.02 -1.16 8.65
CA LEU A 229 5.36 -1.74 8.68
C LEU A 229 5.42 -3.13 8.01
N MET A 230 4.40 -3.97 8.23
CA MET A 230 4.31 -5.31 7.64
C MET A 230 4.21 -5.23 6.11
N LYS A 231 3.39 -4.32 5.57
CA LYS A 231 3.26 -4.11 4.12
C LYS A 231 4.56 -3.63 3.49
N GLU A 232 5.26 -2.71 4.16
CA GLU A 232 6.53 -2.18 3.67
C GLU A 232 7.67 -3.20 3.73
N ALA A 233 7.59 -4.21 4.60
CA ALA A 233 8.66 -5.20 4.81
C ALA A 233 9.05 -5.92 3.50
N ASN A 234 8.07 -6.27 2.65
CA ASN A 234 8.29 -6.96 1.38
C ASN A 234 9.06 -6.13 0.32
N PHE A 235 9.06 -4.80 0.45
CA PHE A 235 9.70 -3.89 -0.50
C PHE A 235 11.12 -3.49 -0.09
N ARG A 236 11.60 -3.95 1.06
CA ARG A 236 12.89 -3.52 1.60
C ARG A 236 14.06 -4.19 0.89
N PRO A 237 15.19 -3.49 0.68
CA PRO A 237 16.35 -4.05 0.01
C PRO A 237 16.83 -5.32 0.70
N LYS A 238 16.91 -6.43 -0.05
CA LYS A 238 17.44 -7.72 0.45
C LYS A 238 18.89 -7.64 0.95
N TYR A 239 19.59 -6.56 0.60
CA TYR A 239 20.98 -6.30 0.91
C TYR A 239 21.18 -4.84 1.36
N VAL A 240 21.40 -4.64 2.65
CA VAL A 240 21.98 -3.40 3.17
C VAL A 240 23.49 -3.63 3.26
N LYS A 241 24.29 -2.93 2.43
CA LYS A 241 25.75 -2.91 2.61
C LYS A 241 26.03 -2.16 3.91
N SER A 242 26.31 -2.90 4.98
CA SER A 242 26.81 -2.32 6.23
C SER A 242 28.25 -1.86 6.01
N SER A 243 28.45 -0.58 5.73
CA SER A 243 29.78 0.04 5.72
C SER A 243 30.24 0.49 7.11
N SER A 244 29.37 0.37 8.13
CA SER A 244 29.64 0.70 9.52
C SER A 244 29.24 -0.45 10.45
N ASP A 245 29.85 -0.51 11.64
CA ASP A 245 29.59 -1.52 12.69
C ASP A 245 28.14 -1.55 13.23
N ASN A 246 27.26 -0.66 12.77
CA ASN A 246 25.86 -0.57 13.22
C ASN A 246 24.86 -0.86 12.07
N PHE A 247 24.11 -1.95 12.22
CA PHE A 247 23.01 -2.32 11.32
C PHE A 247 21.79 -1.42 11.55
N SER A 248 21.17 -0.93 10.48
CA SER A 248 19.90 -0.20 10.52
C SER A 248 18.99 -0.57 9.36
N LEU A 249 17.68 -0.61 9.62
CA LEU A 249 16.63 -0.81 8.63
C LEU A 249 16.31 0.47 7.83
N ASN A 250 16.86 1.63 8.23
CA ASN A 250 16.72 2.92 7.55
C ASN A 250 15.25 3.31 7.27
N ILE A 251 14.38 3.18 8.28
CA ILE A 251 12.93 3.39 8.11
C ILE A 251 12.59 4.88 8.23
N ARG A 252 12.79 5.47 9.40
CA ARG A 252 12.49 6.89 9.69
C ARG A 252 13.41 7.43 10.80
N PRO A 253 13.55 8.75 10.96
CA PRO A 253 14.32 9.32 12.06
C PRO A 253 13.77 8.89 13.43
N LEU A 254 14.65 8.75 14.43
CA LEU A 254 14.27 8.28 15.78
C LEU A 254 13.12 9.09 16.41
N GLY A 255 13.10 10.41 16.19
CA GLY A 255 12.04 11.28 16.70
C GLY A 255 10.67 10.89 16.17
N GLU A 256 10.56 10.62 14.87
CA GLU A 256 9.29 10.23 14.25
C GLU A 256 8.85 8.84 14.70
N LEU A 257 9.79 7.90 14.85
CA LEU A 257 9.50 6.56 15.36
C LEU A 257 8.94 6.63 16.79
N ILE A 258 9.58 7.40 17.66
CA ILE A 258 9.09 7.60 19.03
C ILE A 258 7.71 8.22 19.02
N GLU A 259 7.47 9.26 18.22
CA GLU A 259 6.16 9.89 18.17
C GLU A 259 5.08 8.96 17.63
N THR A 260 5.40 8.13 16.65
CA THR A 260 4.48 7.14 16.08
C THR A 260 4.14 6.03 17.08
N TYR A 261 5.13 5.56 17.85
CA TYR A 261 5.05 4.32 18.62
C TYR A 261 5.08 4.48 20.15
N CYS A 262 5.13 5.71 20.68
CA CYS A 262 5.23 5.98 22.12
C CYS A 262 4.10 5.37 22.98
N THR A 263 2.93 5.06 22.40
CA THR A 263 1.82 4.45 23.14
C THR A 263 1.93 2.93 23.29
N ARG A 264 3.01 2.32 22.82
CA ARG A 264 3.21 0.88 22.93
C ARG A 264 3.69 0.46 24.31
N GLU A 265 3.26 -0.73 24.70
CA GLU A 265 3.53 -1.33 25.99
C GLU A 265 4.95 -1.94 26.01
N SER A 266 5.63 -1.74 27.13
CA SER A 266 6.94 -2.27 27.45
C SER A 266 7.00 -2.58 28.94
N THR A 267 7.72 -3.64 29.31
CA THR A 267 7.93 -4.01 30.72
C THR A 267 9.04 -3.16 31.32
N ASP A 268 10.15 -3.00 30.60
CA ASP A 268 11.25 -2.11 30.92
C ASP A 268 11.07 -0.78 30.16
N ASP A 269 11.20 0.36 30.84
CA ASP A 269 11.01 1.64 30.17
C ASP A 269 12.06 1.94 29.10
N HIS A 270 13.28 1.39 29.25
CA HIS A 270 14.36 1.56 28.27
C HIS A 270 13.97 1.06 26.89
N ASP A 271 13.14 0.02 26.84
CA ASP A 271 12.67 -0.58 25.59
C ASP A 271 11.83 0.38 24.75
N ARG A 272 11.25 1.43 25.36
CA ARG A 272 10.56 2.51 24.62
C ARG A 272 11.48 3.23 23.62
N VAL A 273 12.78 3.17 23.85
CA VAL A 273 13.81 3.75 22.97
C VAL A 273 14.56 2.63 22.25
N TYR A 274 15.05 1.63 22.97
CA TYR A 274 15.91 0.59 22.40
C TYR A 274 15.25 -0.24 21.32
N ALA A 275 13.94 -0.50 21.41
CA ALA A 275 13.21 -1.24 20.39
C ALA A 275 13.12 -0.50 19.04
N LEU A 276 13.39 0.81 19.02
CA LEU A 276 13.27 1.66 17.83
C LEU A 276 14.64 2.00 17.20
N LEU A 277 15.75 1.81 17.91
CA LEU A 277 17.08 2.26 17.46
C LEU A 277 17.50 1.63 16.12
N ALA A 278 17.26 0.33 15.94
CA ALA A 278 17.62 -0.37 14.71
C ALA A 278 16.71 -0.03 13.52
N MET A 279 15.59 0.66 13.76
CA MET A 279 14.68 1.16 12.72
C MET A 279 15.07 2.57 12.22
N CYS A 280 15.98 3.26 12.93
CA CYS A 280 16.28 4.67 12.72
C CYS A 280 17.07 4.94 11.43
N SER A 281 16.67 5.94 10.64
CA SER A 281 17.45 6.41 9.47
C SER A 281 18.58 7.38 9.82
N ASP A 282 18.53 7.97 11.02
CA ASP A 282 19.57 8.82 11.59
C ASP A 282 20.52 8.02 12.50
N ASN A 283 21.62 8.63 12.97
CA ASN A 283 22.67 7.95 13.73
C ASN A 283 22.66 8.34 15.22
N PRO A 284 21.80 7.71 16.05
CA PRO A 284 21.69 8.00 17.48
C PRO A 284 22.90 7.48 18.28
N THR A 285 23.70 6.57 17.72
CA THR A 285 24.91 6.04 18.38
C THR A 285 25.93 7.14 18.67
N SER A 286 26.02 8.15 17.79
CA SER A 286 26.88 9.31 17.99
C SER A 286 26.56 10.11 19.27
N ALA A 287 25.33 9.97 19.80
CA ALA A 287 24.88 10.58 21.04
C ALA A 287 24.92 9.63 22.25
N GLY A 288 25.51 8.44 22.10
CA GLY A 288 25.57 7.42 23.15
C GLY A 288 24.26 6.67 23.38
N LEU A 289 23.30 6.76 22.45
CA LEU A 289 22.07 5.98 22.50
C LEU A 289 22.33 4.58 21.93
N LEU A 290 22.74 3.68 22.82
CA LEU A 290 22.90 2.25 22.56
C LEU A 290 22.17 1.46 23.66
N PRO A 291 21.66 0.26 23.35
CA PRO A 291 21.10 -0.65 24.35
C PRO A 291 22.10 -0.95 25.47
N ASP A 292 21.90 -0.29 26.60
CA ASP A 292 22.59 -0.48 27.87
C ASP A 292 21.52 -0.48 28.98
N TYR A 293 21.33 -1.63 29.61
CA TYR A 293 20.34 -1.79 30.68
C TYR A 293 20.90 -1.48 32.08
N THR A 294 22.16 -1.06 32.16
CA THR A 294 22.82 -0.69 33.43
C THR A 294 22.59 0.78 33.80
N ILE A 295 22.25 1.63 32.84
CA ILE A 295 21.93 3.04 33.08
C ILE A 295 20.52 3.21 33.64
N GLN A 296 20.28 4.34 34.31
CA GLN A 296 18.94 4.70 34.79
C GLN A 296 18.09 5.31 33.67
N TRP A 297 16.77 5.12 33.75
CA TRP A 297 15.82 5.65 32.75
C TRP A 297 15.95 7.16 32.55
N GLU A 298 16.14 7.94 33.61
CA GLU A 298 16.27 9.40 33.53
C GLU A 298 17.51 9.82 32.75
N GLN A 299 18.58 9.02 32.82
CA GLN A 299 19.81 9.26 32.08
C GLN A 299 19.60 8.98 30.59
N LEU A 300 19.00 7.84 30.25
CA LEU A 300 18.64 7.51 28.86
C LEU A 300 17.70 8.56 28.27
N PHE A 301 16.63 8.91 28.97
CA PHE A 301 15.64 9.87 28.47
C PHE A 301 16.25 11.27 28.29
N ARG A 302 17.19 11.67 29.17
CA ARG A 302 17.96 12.90 29.00
C ARG A 302 18.87 12.87 27.77
N GLN A 303 19.53 11.75 27.48
CA GLN A 303 20.33 11.59 26.26
C GLN A 303 19.45 11.71 25.01
N LEU A 304 18.29 11.05 25.03
CA LEU A 304 17.30 11.11 23.96
C LEU A 304 16.83 12.55 23.69
N ILE A 305 16.41 13.27 24.74
CA ILE A 305 15.93 14.66 24.59
C ILE A 305 17.02 15.55 24.00
N LYS A 306 18.27 15.40 24.45
CA LYS A 306 19.40 16.19 23.93
C LYS A 306 19.75 15.84 22.49
N TYR A 307 19.53 14.59 22.09
CA TYR A 307 19.72 14.12 20.71
C TYR A 307 18.66 14.71 19.77
N LEU A 308 17.38 14.61 20.15
CA LEU A 308 16.27 15.05 19.31
C LEU A 308 16.13 16.58 19.26
N LEU A 309 16.45 17.25 20.36
CA LEU A 309 16.42 18.71 20.43
C LEU A 309 17.83 19.26 20.21
N CYS A 310 18.45 19.80 21.26
CA CYS A 310 19.82 20.28 21.21
C CYS A 310 20.46 20.20 22.60
N LYS A 311 21.79 20.33 22.67
CA LYS A 311 22.51 20.29 23.96
C LYS A 311 22.17 21.45 24.92
N LYS A 312 21.54 22.53 24.43
CA LYS A 312 21.24 23.74 25.22
C LYS A 312 19.97 23.61 26.08
N VAL A 313 19.09 22.64 25.80
CA VAL A 313 17.86 22.50 26.60
C VAL A 313 18.16 22.00 28.00
N THR A 314 17.44 22.53 28.99
CA THR A 314 17.55 22.07 30.37
C THR A 314 16.45 21.05 30.63
N VAL A 315 16.84 19.84 31.05
CA VAL A 315 15.90 18.76 31.38
C VAL A 315 15.91 18.51 32.88
N ARG A 316 14.74 18.42 33.50
CA ARG A 316 14.56 18.04 34.91
C ARG A 316 13.53 16.91 34.99
N PHE A 317 13.67 16.07 36.01
CA PHE A 317 12.73 15.00 36.32
C PHE A 317 12.14 15.28 37.71
N PRO A 318 10.82 15.53 37.83
CA PRO A 318 10.16 15.60 39.13
C PRO A 318 10.29 14.26 39.87
N ARG A 319 10.38 14.30 41.21
CA ARG A 319 10.46 13.07 42.02
C ARG A 319 9.24 12.18 41.74
N ASP A 320 9.49 10.89 41.60
CA ASP A 320 8.49 9.83 41.42
C ASP A 320 7.63 9.93 40.14
N LYS A 321 8.06 10.73 39.14
CA LYS A 321 7.39 10.83 37.84
C LYS A 321 8.37 10.53 36.71
N LYS A 322 8.01 9.59 35.83
CA LYS A 322 8.73 9.28 34.57
C LYS A 322 8.51 10.33 33.47
N ILE A 323 8.29 11.59 33.87
CA ILE A 323 7.98 12.71 32.97
C ILE A 323 9.19 13.65 32.94
N ALA A 324 9.64 14.00 31.75
CA ALA A 324 10.68 15.00 31.56
C ALA A 324 10.07 16.40 31.50
N VAL A 325 10.61 17.33 32.30
CA VAL A 325 10.32 18.76 32.21
C VAL A 325 11.46 19.44 31.46
N ILE A 326 11.16 19.96 30.28
CA ILE A 326 12.11 20.56 29.34
C ILE A 326 11.89 22.07 29.36
N LYS A 327 12.92 22.81 29.76
CA LYS A 327 12.95 24.27 29.65
C LYS A 327 13.76 24.66 28.42
N SER A 328 13.13 25.42 27.52
CA SER A 328 13.74 25.92 26.29
C SER A 328 13.16 27.26 25.88
N LYS A 329 13.92 28.07 25.16
CA LYS A 329 13.35 29.18 24.40
C LYS A 329 12.73 28.66 23.10
N GLY A 330 11.74 29.36 22.58
CA GLY A 330 11.11 29.01 21.31
C GLY A 330 10.38 30.18 20.64
N PHE A 331 9.85 29.89 19.46
CA PHE A 331 9.11 30.81 18.61
C PHE A 331 7.83 30.12 18.12
N ILE A 332 6.67 30.74 18.31
CA ILE A 332 5.38 30.20 17.88
C ILE A 332 5.20 30.48 16.39
N LEU A 333 5.09 29.41 15.61
CA LEU A 333 4.88 29.48 14.16
C LEU A 333 3.40 29.65 13.83
N GLY A 334 2.52 29.05 14.62
CA GLY A 334 1.08 29.03 14.38
C GLY A 334 0.33 28.05 15.29
N ASP A 335 -0.92 27.77 14.96
CA ASP A 335 -1.75 26.76 15.60
C ASP A 335 -2.39 25.81 14.59
N VAL A 336 -2.81 24.63 15.06
CA VAL A 336 -3.48 23.62 14.23
C VAL A 336 -4.94 24.01 14.03
N VAL A 337 -5.35 24.17 12.78
CA VAL A 337 -6.74 24.51 12.39
C VAL A 337 -7.58 23.26 12.21
N SER A 338 -7.03 22.27 11.50
CA SER A 338 -7.75 21.03 11.21
C SER A 338 -6.78 19.88 10.98
N VAL A 339 -7.26 18.67 11.27
CA VAL A 339 -6.55 17.41 11.06
C VAL A 339 -7.46 16.49 10.26
N LYS A 340 -6.98 16.00 9.12
CA LYS A 340 -7.65 14.99 8.30
C LYS A 340 -6.79 13.73 8.27
N VAL A 341 -7.35 12.61 8.70
CA VAL A 341 -6.65 11.31 8.65
C VAL A 341 -6.89 10.71 7.27
N ASP A 342 -5.84 10.23 6.62
CA ASP A 342 -5.99 9.51 5.35
C ASP A 342 -6.85 8.24 5.59
N ALA A 343 -7.77 7.99 4.66
CA ALA A 343 -8.64 6.82 4.67
C ALA A 343 -7.87 5.53 4.33
N GLY A 344 -6.68 5.64 3.72
CA GLY A 344 -5.75 4.55 3.46
C GLY A 344 -4.91 4.13 4.69
N TRP A 345 -4.31 2.95 4.60
CA TRP A 345 -3.39 2.41 5.63
C TRP A 345 -1.96 2.96 5.53
N ASN A 346 -1.75 4.04 4.76
CA ASN A 346 -0.46 4.69 4.56
C ASN A 346 0.10 5.34 5.85
N GLY A 347 -0.73 5.43 6.90
CA GLY A 347 -0.29 5.83 8.23
C GLY A 347 0.02 7.32 8.35
N THR A 348 -0.65 8.18 7.57
CA THR A 348 -0.43 9.63 7.53
C THR A 348 -1.67 10.42 7.94
N GLN A 349 -1.45 11.67 8.36
CA GLN A 349 -2.47 12.66 8.66
C GLN A 349 -2.08 14.01 8.05
N MET A 350 -3.03 14.65 7.36
CA MET A 350 -2.92 16.01 6.87
C MET A 350 -3.25 16.97 8.01
N VAL A 351 -2.28 17.78 8.42
CA VAL A 351 -2.43 18.81 9.45
C VAL A 351 -2.36 20.18 8.79
N ASN A 352 -3.42 20.97 8.94
CA ASN A 352 -3.47 22.35 8.45
C ASN A 352 -3.15 23.32 9.58
N PHE A 353 -2.22 24.23 9.35
CA PHE A 353 -1.78 25.24 10.31
C PHE A 353 -2.27 26.64 9.92
N ASP A 354 -2.64 27.44 10.91
CA ASP A 354 -2.75 28.89 10.77
C ASP A 354 -1.48 29.52 11.33
N PHE A 355 -0.70 30.14 10.45
CA PHE A 355 0.58 30.73 10.85
C PHE A 355 0.39 32.10 11.48
N THR A 356 1.23 32.46 12.45
CA THR A 356 1.25 33.81 13.02
C THR A 356 1.70 34.83 11.98
N ASP A 357 1.29 36.10 12.10
CA ASP A 357 1.72 37.17 11.18
C ASP A 357 3.25 37.26 11.08
N ALA A 358 3.93 37.13 12.22
CA ALA A 358 5.38 37.11 12.30
C ALA A 358 6.00 35.99 11.44
N PHE A 359 5.35 34.82 11.35
CA PHE A 359 5.81 33.73 10.49
C PHE A 359 5.31 33.84 9.06
N ARG A 360 4.10 34.37 8.79
CA ARG A 360 3.58 34.61 7.42
C ARG A 360 4.54 35.49 6.59
N HIS A 361 5.18 36.48 7.22
CA HIS A 361 6.22 37.30 6.56
C HIS A 361 7.49 36.52 6.19
N LEU A 362 7.84 35.49 6.94
CA LEU A 362 8.95 34.57 6.62
C LEU A 362 8.52 33.53 5.57
N GLN A 363 7.26 33.10 5.63
CA GLN A 363 6.65 32.14 4.70
C GLN A 363 6.55 32.71 3.28
N SER A 364 6.12 33.97 3.11
CA SER A 364 5.97 34.61 1.79
C SER A 364 7.27 34.65 0.98
N LYS A 365 8.43 34.67 1.67
CA LYS A 365 9.76 34.62 1.05
C LYS A 365 10.22 33.21 0.70
N THR A 366 9.58 32.19 1.25
CA THR A 366 10.10 30.80 1.28
C THR A 366 9.15 29.79 0.65
N GLY A 367 7.87 30.14 0.45
CA GLY A 367 6.87 29.29 -0.21
C GLY A 367 6.45 28.07 0.60
N ILE A 368 6.68 28.06 1.92
CA ILE A 368 6.31 26.93 2.80
C ILE A 368 4.78 26.81 2.84
N GLN A 369 4.24 25.61 2.63
CA GLN A 369 2.80 25.37 2.67
C GLN A 369 2.27 25.30 4.11
N ALA A 370 1.01 25.70 4.30
CA ALA A 370 0.30 25.61 5.58
C ALA A 370 -0.22 24.20 5.90
N ILE A 371 -0.31 23.33 4.88
CA ILE A 371 -0.80 21.96 5.03
C ILE A 371 0.40 21.02 5.01
N TRP A 372 0.58 20.25 6.07
CA TRP A 372 1.67 19.28 6.20
C TRP A 372 1.11 17.87 6.33
N ASN A 373 1.67 16.94 5.57
CA ASN A 373 1.47 15.52 5.79
C ASN A 373 2.46 15.01 6.83
N ILE A 374 1.94 14.54 7.97
CA ILE A 374 2.71 14.09 9.13
C ILE A 374 2.37 12.61 9.38
N PRO A 375 3.32 11.77 9.83
CA PRO A 375 3.01 10.43 10.34
C PRO A 375 1.86 10.45 11.36
N MET A 376 1.08 9.38 11.42
CA MET A 376 0.14 9.17 12.52
C MET A 376 0.90 9.05 13.85
N THR A 377 0.57 9.92 14.79
CA THR A 377 1.26 10.02 16.08
C THR A 377 0.51 9.31 17.21
N GLY A 378 1.24 8.76 18.17
CA GLY A 378 0.74 8.09 19.37
C GLY A 378 -0.05 9.02 20.31
N LYS A 379 0.15 10.34 20.25
CA LYS A 379 -0.77 11.34 20.81
C LYS A 379 -1.53 12.03 19.68
N SER A 380 -2.85 12.16 19.80
CA SER A 380 -3.63 12.78 18.72
C SER A 380 -3.38 14.29 18.66
N ILE A 381 -3.01 14.75 17.47
CA ILE A 381 -2.97 16.17 17.10
C ILE A 381 -4.42 16.63 16.97
N ARG A 382 -4.74 17.80 17.51
CA ARG A 382 -6.09 18.36 17.53
C ARG A 382 -6.06 19.84 17.19
N ARG A 383 -7.21 20.36 16.77
CA ARG A 383 -7.40 21.80 16.60
C ARG A 383 -7.04 22.55 17.88
N GLY A 384 -6.29 23.65 17.74
CA GLY A 384 -5.79 24.45 18.85
C GLY A 384 -4.45 23.99 19.44
N ASP A 385 -3.88 22.88 18.97
CA ASP A 385 -2.49 22.55 19.31
C ASP A 385 -1.54 23.59 18.70
N ILE A 386 -0.51 23.98 19.45
CA ILE A 386 0.42 25.04 19.08
C ILE A 386 1.59 24.44 18.29
N PHE A 387 1.88 25.04 17.14
CA PHE A 387 3.01 24.72 16.29
C PHE A 387 4.15 25.71 16.54
N CYS A 388 5.29 25.24 17.03
CA CYS A 388 6.40 26.10 17.45
C CYS A 388 7.76 25.51 17.05
N ILE A 389 8.81 26.33 17.03
CA ILE A 389 10.19 25.87 16.88
C ILE A 389 10.99 26.25 18.12
N LEU A 390 11.71 25.28 18.68
CA LEU A 390 12.57 25.51 19.85
C LEU A 390 13.94 26.03 19.41
N GLN A 391 14.63 26.70 20.34
CA GLN A 391 15.94 27.26 20.04
C GLN A 391 16.97 26.15 19.75
N GLY A 392 17.63 26.26 18.60
CA GLY A 392 18.71 25.35 18.20
C GLY A 392 18.25 24.01 17.63
N VAL A 393 16.95 23.85 17.34
CA VAL A 393 16.42 22.70 16.58
C VAL A 393 15.98 23.14 15.19
N SER A 394 16.05 22.21 14.24
CA SER A 394 15.58 22.46 12.86
C SER A 394 14.17 21.96 12.60
N ASN A 395 13.69 20.99 13.40
CA ASN A 395 12.35 20.45 13.26
C ASN A 395 11.43 21.10 14.31
N PRO A 396 10.23 21.53 13.91
CA PRO A 396 9.26 22.15 14.81
C PRO A 396 8.61 21.13 15.74
N THR A 397 8.07 21.61 16.85
CA THR A 397 7.40 20.87 17.91
C THR A 397 5.92 21.26 17.95
N ILE A 398 5.03 20.28 18.11
CA ILE A 398 3.60 20.50 18.35
C ILE A 398 3.33 20.25 19.84
N ILE A 399 2.77 21.26 20.51
CA ILE A 399 2.51 21.26 21.95
C ILE A 399 1.05 21.60 22.24
N ARG A 400 0.54 21.14 23.38
CA ARG A 400 -0.82 21.43 23.85
C ARG A 400 -0.76 22.14 25.19
N LEU A 401 -1.52 23.22 25.34
CA LEU A 401 -1.72 23.85 26.63
C LEU A 401 -2.62 22.95 27.51
N CYS A 402 -2.10 22.56 28.68
CA CYS A 402 -2.78 21.73 29.66
C CYS A 402 -2.81 22.47 31.00
N GLY A 403 -3.81 23.34 31.18
CA GLY A 403 -3.88 24.20 32.36
C GLY A 403 -2.71 25.18 32.41
N ASP A 404 -1.74 24.92 33.30
CA ASP A 404 -0.59 25.77 33.59
C ASP A 404 0.72 25.37 32.89
N HIS A 405 0.72 24.31 32.08
CA HIS A 405 1.91 23.81 31.40
C HIS A 405 1.63 23.35 29.96
N PHE A 406 2.69 23.19 29.17
CA PHE A 406 2.59 22.66 27.81
C PHE A 406 2.97 21.18 27.76
N SER A 407 2.07 20.32 27.29
CA SER A 407 2.39 18.92 26.99
C SER A 407 2.95 18.79 25.58
N VAL A 408 4.04 18.04 25.41
CA VAL A 408 4.55 17.68 24.08
C VAL A 408 3.61 16.65 23.44
N ILE A 409 3.08 16.99 22.27
CA ILE A 409 2.28 16.10 21.41
C ILE A 409 3.15 15.49 20.32
N VAL A 410 4.02 16.29 19.70
CA VAL A 410 5.02 15.86 18.72
C VAL A 410 6.32 16.61 18.99
N ILE A 411 7.40 15.91 19.37
CA ILE A 411 8.68 16.54 19.71
C ILE A 411 9.39 17.14 18.49
N ALA A 412 9.31 16.45 17.36
CA ALA A 412 9.96 16.82 16.10
C ALA A 412 9.05 16.43 14.93
N ALA A 413 8.25 17.38 14.44
CA ALA A 413 7.37 17.20 13.30
C ALA A 413 8.15 17.33 11.99
N THR A 414 8.09 16.31 11.13
CA THR A 414 8.68 16.34 9.79
C THR A 414 7.58 16.19 8.74
N PRO A 415 7.52 17.06 7.73
CA PRO A 415 6.59 16.91 6.63
C PRO A 415 7.08 15.84 5.64
N MET A 416 6.21 14.89 5.31
CA MET A 416 6.54 13.73 4.46
C MET A 416 6.70 14.09 2.98
N ASP A 417 5.85 14.97 2.47
CA ASP A 417 5.77 15.26 1.02
C ASP A 417 6.74 16.36 0.57
N PHE A 418 7.62 16.81 1.46
CA PHE A 418 8.57 17.85 1.08
C PHE A 418 9.60 17.26 0.12
N THR A 419 9.67 17.83 -1.08
CA THR A 419 10.79 17.61 -2.00
C THR A 419 12.11 17.99 -1.32
N LEU A 420 13.24 17.49 -1.84
CA LEU A 420 14.57 17.88 -1.35
C LEU A 420 14.76 19.40 -1.31
N GLU A 421 14.21 20.10 -2.29
CA GLU A 421 14.23 21.56 -2.35
C GLU A 421 13.39 22.20 -1.22
N MET A 422 12.19 21.68 -0.97
CA MET A 422 11.32 22.16 0.12
C MET A 422 11.94 21.92 1.50
N LYS A 423 12.58 20.76 1.72
CA LYS A 423 13.34 20.49 2.96
C LYS A 423 14.49 21.48 3.14
N SER A 424 15.23 21.76 2.07
CA SER A 424 16.30 22.77 2.08
C SER A 424 15.77 24.18 2.36
N LYS A 425 14.64 24.58 1.76
CA LYS A 425 13.95 25.85 2.04
C LYS A 425 13.55 25.93 3.51
N TRP A 426 12.89 24.90 4.06
CA TRP A 426 12.54 24.82 5.48
C TRP A 426 13.76 24.98 6.39
N HIS A 427 14.84 24.23 6.15
CA HIS A 427 16.04 24.31 6.97
C HIS A 427 16.69 25.71 6.93
N ARG A 428 16.66 26.40 5.78
CA ARG A 428 17.12 27.79 5.69
C ARG A 428 16.22 28.74 6.49
N THR A 429 14.90 28.59 6.41
CA THR A 429 13.94 29.39 7.19
C THR A 429 14.07 29.16 8.68
N ALA A 430 14.16 27.89 9.11
CA ALA A 430 14.36 27.54 10.52
C ALA A 430 15.65 28.16 11.09
N ARG A 431 16.72 28.21 10.29
CA ARG A 431 17.99 28.84 10.67
C ARG A 431 17.96 30.37 10.67
N SER A 432 17.07 31.01 9.93
CA SER A 432 16.93 32.48 9.93
C SER A 432 16.19 33.00 11.17
N ILE A 433 15.45 32.13 11.86
CA ILE A 433 14.84 32.43 13.17
C ILE A 433 15.96 32.51 14.21
N THR A 434 16.37 33.74 14.52
CA THR A 434 17.42 34.04 15.50
C THR A 434 16.87 34.59 16.80
N ASN A 435 15.65 35.15 16.78
CA ASN A 435 14.95 35.66 17.95
C ASN A 435 13.92 34.64 18.46
N PHE A 436 14.00 34.31 19.75
CA PHE A 436 13.12 33.34 20.42
C PHE A 436 12.49 34.01 21.64
N PRO A 437 11.32 34.66 21.47
CA PRO A 437 10.73 35.52 22.50
C PRO A 437 10.03 34.73 23.62
N CYS A 438 9.68 33.46 23.40
CA CYS A 438 8.90 32.67 24.34
C CYS A 438 9.81 31.77 25.17
N ASP A 439 9.62 31.77 26.49
CA ASP A 439 10.14 30.74 27.38
C ASP A 439 9.12 29.60 27.50
N PHE A 440 9.50 28.41 27.02
CA PHE A 440 8.68 27.21 27.11
C PHE A 440 9.09 26.34 28.28
N LEU A 441 8.07 25.88 29.02
CA LEU A 441 8.16 24.80 29.99
C LEU A 441 7.32 23.63 29.48
N LEU A 442 7.99 22.62 28.92
CA LEU A 442 7.35 21.50 28.25
C LEU A 442 7.39 20.25 29.13
N ALA A 443 6.26 19.60 29.32
CA ALA A 443 6.16 18.28 29.92
C ALA A 443 6.14 17.22 28.81
N TRP A 444 7.10 16.29 28.84
CA TRP A 444 7.14 15.17 27.91
C TRP A 444 7.07 13.84 28.65
N ASP A 445 5.95 13.15 28.42
CA ASP A 445 5.68 11.80 28.91
C ASP A 445 5.64 10.83 27.72
N LEU A 446 6.47 9.79 27.78
CA LEU A 446 6.53 8.67 26.83
C LEU A 446 5.58 7.52 27.20
N GLY A 447 4.58 7.76 28.07
CA GLY A 447 3.51 6.80 28.35
C GLY A 447 3.87 5.80 29.45
N GLY A 448 4.40 6.28 30.59
CA GLY A 448 4.58 5.47 31.79
C GLY A 448 3.25 4.93 32.34
N SER A 449 3.27 3.76 33.00
CA SER A 449 2.10 3.14 33.63
C SER A 449 1.28 4.15 34.44
N ARG A 450 0.11 4.54 33.92
CA ARG A 450 -0.92 5.22 34.70
C ARG A 450 -1.50 4.22 35.69
N LYS A 451 -0.88 4.09 36.86
CA LYS A 451 -1.71 3.87 38.06
C LYS A 451 -2.64 5.07 38.13
N LYS A 452 -3.95 4.80 38.05
CA LYS A 452 -5.06 5.77 38.05
C LYS A 452 -4.70 7.05 38.82
N LEU A 453 -4.48 8.15 38.10
CA LEU A 453 -4.67 9.48 38.68
C LEU A 453 -6.17 9.78 38.48
N GLY A 454 -6.94 9.59 39.55
CA GLY A 454 -8.35 9.94 39.59
C GLY A 454 -8.54 11.46 39.45
N SER A 455 -9.70 11.82 38.92
CA SER A 455 -10.36 13.13 38.96
C SER A 455 -9.57 14.34 38.43
N LEU A 456 -9.86 14.73 37.19
CA LEU A 456 -9.91 16.13 36.72
C LEU A 456 -10.56 16.20 35.33
N GLU A 457 -11.69 15.53 35.13
CA GLU A 457 -12.58 15.75 33.99
C GLU A 457 -14.04 15.60 34.46
N SER A 458 -14.50 16.55 35.26
CA SER A 458 -15.91 16.92 35.37
C SER A 458 -16.04 18.12 36.31
N GLU A 459 -16.19 19.32 35.75
CA GLU A 459 -17.21 20.24 36.25
C GLU A 459 -17.51 21.31 35.20
N ASN A 460 -18.80 21.45 34.94
CA ASN A 460 -19.40 22.39 34.01
C ASN A 460 -18.99 23.84 34.33
N LEU A 461 -18.83 24.68 33.30
CA LEU A 461 -19.46 26.00 33.25
C LEU A 461 -19.41 26.57 31.81
N ARG A 462 -20.46 27.33 31.50
CA ARG A 462 -20.94 27.75 30.18
C ARG A 462 -20.13 28.90 29.56
N GLY A 463 -20.21 29.01 28.23
CA GLY A 463 -20.15 30.28 27.48
C GLY A 463 -19.00 30.42 26.48
N PRO A 464 -19.25 30.70 25.18
CA PRO A 464 -18.20 30.97 24.22
C PRO A 464 -17.74 32.42 24.37
N VAL A 465 -16.44 32.66 24.53
CA VAL A 465 -15.86 34.01 24.43
C VAL A 465 -15.05 34.10 23.15
N ASN A 466 -15.49 35.02 22.29
CA ASN A 466 -14.87 35.40 21.02
C ASN A 466 -13.40 35.79 21.20
N SER A 467 -12.55 35.22 20.35
CA SER A 467 -11.21 35.71 20.06
C SER A 467 -11.31 37.00 19.22
N ASN A 468 -11.28 38.16 19.87
CA ASN A 468 -10.89 39.44 19.29
C ASN A 468 -10.82 40.48 20.42
N SER A 469 -9.61 40.75 20.94
CA SER A 469 -9.17 42.04 21.54
C SER A 469 -7.99 41.86 22.50
N ILE A 470 -6.78 41.61 21.99
CA ILE A 470 -5.56 42.04 22.70
C ILE A 470 -4.54 42.52 21.68
N LEU A 471 -4.81 43.70 21.12
CA LEU A 471 -3.79 44.67 20.70
C LEU A 471 -4.36 46.01 21.15
N GLU A 472 -3.84 46.54 22.25
CA GLU A 472 -3.37 47.93 22.37
C GLU A 472 -3.21 48.33 23.85
N ASN A 473 -2.10 49.05 24.06
CA ASN A 473 -1.81 50.01 25.12
C ASN A 473 -1.27 49.48 26.46
N ASN A 474 0.07 49.51 26.53
CA ASN A 474 0.81 50.00 27.68
C ASN A 474 0.31 51.41 28.04
N LEU A 475 0.11 51.69 29.34
CA LEU A 475 0.43 52.94 30.03
C LEU A 475 0.20 52.74 31.54
N ASP A 476 1.31 52.75 32.27
CA ASP A 476 1.56 53.37 33.59
C ASP A 476 0.71 53.11 34.86
N THR A 477 1.50 53.03 35.94
CA THR A 477 1.28 53.41 37.36
C THR A 477 0.71 52.41 38.39
N ASP A 478 1.63 52.05 39.29
CA ASP A 478 1.58 52.12 40.76
C ASP A 478 0.76 51.15 41.63
N GLU A 479 1.53 50.58 42.59
CA GLU A 479 1.26 50.45 44.04
C GLU A 479 -0.11 49.91 44.48
N THR A 480 -0.25 48.81 45.23
CA THR A 480 0.30 48.57 46.58
C THR A 480 -0.21 47.21 47.11
N GLN A 481 0.58 46.61 48.02
CA GLN A 481 0.24 45.86 49.26
C GLN A 481 -1.20 45.31 49.41
N GLY A 482 -1.45 44.09 49.87
CA GLY A 482 -0.69 43.15 50.69
C GLY A 482 -1.70 42.27 51.48
N ALA A 483 -1.18 41.20 52.10
CA ALA A 483 -1.75 40.43 53.22
C ALA A 483 -3.05 39.63 52.95
N GLU A 484 -3.33 38.48 53.57
CA GLU A 484 -2.65 37.40 54.30
C GLU A 484 -3.81 36.50 54.81
N LYS A 485 -3.61 35.17 54.87
CA LYS A 485 -4.20 34.22 55.84
C LYS A 485 -5.72 33.99 55.79
N ASN A 486 -6.32 32.87 56.23
CA ASN A 486 -5.98 31.49 56.60
C ASN A 486 -7.35 30.84 56.95
N ILE A 487 -7.33 29.56 57.36
CA ILE A 487 -8.31 28.87 58.25
C ILE A 487 -9.43 28.15 57.46
N GLU A 488 -9.38 26.81 57.29
CA GLU A 488 -9.90 25.74 58.20
C GLU A 488 -11.43 25.86 58.40
N SER A 489 -12.28 24.84 58.53
CA SER A 489 -12.26 23.37 58.55
C SER A 489 -13.73 22.92 58.75
N SER A 490 -13.98 21.60 58.83
CA SER A 490 -15.19 20.89 59.29
C SER A 490 -16.38 20.81 58.31
N GLU A 491 -16.92 19.65 57.89
CA GLU A 491 -17.40 18.39 58.52
C GLU A 491 -18.91 18.34 58.84
N GLU A 492 -19.53 17.30 58.25
CA GLU A 492 -20.65 16.47 58.72
C GLU A 492 -22.15 16.81 58.50
N ILE A 493 -22.89 15.69 58.46
CA ILE A 493 -24.34 15.40 58.63
C ILE A 493 -25.10 15.20 57.31
N ARG A 494 -25.45 13.97 56.86
CA ARG A 494 -26.39 12.90 57.30
C ARG A 494 -27.85 13.06 56.84
N ASP A 495 -28.42 11.88 56.55
CA ASP A 495 -29.83 11.50 56.28
C ASP A 495 -30.33 11.84 54.86
N GLY A 496 -30.94 10.95 54.06
CA GLY A 496 -31.60 9.67 54.28
C GLY A 496 -33.09 9.81 54.02
N LEU A 497 -33.64 9.29 52.91
CA LEU A 497 -34.99 8.70 52.82
C LEU A 497 -35.36 8.20 51.42
N GLU A 498 -36.09 7.09 51.44
CA GLU A 498 -36.46 6.18 50.37
C GLU A 498 -37.79 6.54 49.66
N ALA A 499 -37.98 5.86 48.53
CA ALA A 499 -39.16 5.05 48.17
C ALA A 499 -40.34 5.62 47.34
N LYS A 500 -40.57 4.88 46.22
CA LYS A 500 -41.85 4.41 45.64
C LYS A 500 -42.70 5.47 44.89
N THR A 501 -43.41 5.21 43.78
CA THR A 501 -43.85 3.99 43.07
C THR A 501 -44.43 4.36 41.69
N ASN A 502 -44.48 3.36 40.80
CA ASN A 502 -45.14 3.24 39.48
C ASN A 502 -46.56 3.84 39.29
N VAL A 503 -46.97 4.06 38.01
CA VAL A 503 -48.03 3.31 37.27
C VAL A 503 -48.46 4.00 35.93
N LYS A 504 -48.54 3.19 34.84
CA LYS A 504 -49.39 3.14 33.59
C LYS A 504 -49.67 4.42 32.77
N ALA A 505 -49.56 4.49 31.43
CA ALA A 505 -50.03 3.73 30.24
C ALA A 505 -51.30 4.33 29.57
N GLU A 506 -51.21 4.67 28.27
CA GLU A 506 -52.25 4.91 27.22
C GLU A 506 -51.50 5.58 26.03
N GLY A 507 -51.65 5.32 24.72
CA GLY A 507 -52.64 4.61 23.89
C GLY A 507 -53.34 5.59 22.93
N CYS A 508 -52.98 5.66 21.64
CA CYS A 508 -53.89 5.96 20.51
C CYS A 508 -53.21 5.94 19.11
N SER A 509 -53.82 5.18 18.19
CA SER A 509 -53.80 5.21 16.72
C SER A 509 -54.53 6.49 16.19
N GLU A 510 -54.64 6.90 14.91
CA GLU A 510 -54.76 6.23 13.60
C GLU A 510 -54.92 7.32 12.49
N LEU A 511 -55.00 6.90 11.21
CA LEU A 511 -55.47 7.57 9.95
C LEU A 511 -54.41 8.35 9.14
N GLU A 512 -54.05 8.04 7.89
CA GLU A 512 -54.68 7.50 6.64
C GLU A 512 -54.86 8.57 5.54
N ARG A 513 -54.65 8.09 4.30
CA ARG A 513 -54.93 8.64 2.94
C ARG A 513 -53.75 9.33 2.23
N SER A 514 -53.09 8.76 1.21
CA SER A 514 -53.48 8.02 -0.02
C SER A 514 -53.64 8.92 -1.25
N SER A 515 -53.27 8.32 -2.40
CA SER A 515 -53.58 8.60 -3.81
C SER A 515 -52.53 9.39 -4.58
N GLU A 516 -51.71 8.71 -5.40
CA GLU A 516 -51.95 8.37 -6.83
C GLU A 516 -51.33 9.45 -7.75
N ALA A 517 -50.81 9.19 -8.94
CA ALA A 517 -50.41 8.02 -9.70
C ALA A 517 -49.85 8.56 -11.04
N LYS A 518 -49.14 7.68 -11.77
CA LYS A 518 -49.01 7.65 -13.24
C LYS A 518 -48.17 8.77 -13.91
N GLU A 519 -47.47 8.55 -15.01
CA GLU A 519 -47.52 7.49 -16.04
C GLU A 519 -46.17 7.52 -16.79
N ASN A 520 -45.58 6.34 -17.06
CA ASN A 520 -45.43 5.71 -18.40
C ASN A 520 -44.42 6.41 -19.33
N SER A 521 -43.70 5.75 -20.22
CA SER A 521 -43.56 4.37 -20.72
C SER A 521 -42.33 4.47 -21.68
N ASP A 522 -41.60 3.42 -22.05
CA ASP A 522 -41.97 2.41 -23.03
C ASP A 522 -40.71 1.53 -23.19
N SER A 523 -40.76 0.21 -22.97
CA SER A 523 -41.30 -0.84 -23.87
C SER A 523 -40.28 -1.20 -24.98
N ASN A 524 -40.12 -2.42 -25.46
CA ASN A 524 -40.77 -3.69 -25.18
C ASN A 524 -40.04 -4.81 -25.93
N GLU A 525 -40.60 -6.02 -25.79
CA GLU A 525 -40.56 -7.21 -26.66
C GLU A 525 -39.54 -8.30 -26.28
N ASN A 526 -39.96 -9.37 -25.59
CA ASN A 526 -40.96 -10.43 -25.86
C ASN A 526 -40.41 -11.60 -26.68
N SER A 527 -40.45 -12.79 -26.06
CA SER A 527 -41.24 -13.97 -26.49
C SER A 527 -40.76 -15.15 -25.65
N ASP A 528 -41.51 -15.59 -24.64
CA ASP A 528 -42.63 -16.55 -24.69
C ASP A 528 -42.23 -17.95 -25.19
N ILE A 529 -42.45 -18.98 -24.36
CA ILE A 529 -43.34 -20.14 -24.63
C ILE A 529 -43.45 -21.02 -23.35
N HIS A 530 -44.68 -21.02 -22.81
CA HIS A 530 -45.51 -22.05 -22.14
C HIS A 530 -44.94 -23.19 -21.27
N GLU A 531 -45.30 -23.12 -19.99
CA GLU A 531 -46.30 -23.96 -19.27
C GLU A 531 -46.48 -25.44 -19.64
N TYR A 532 -46.41 -26.29 -18.60
CA TYR A 532 -47.50 -27.22 -18.26
C TYR A 532 -47.66 -27.31 -16.73
N SER A 533 -48.90 -27.14 -16.28
CA SER A 533 -49.38 -27.19 -14.90
C SER A 533 -50.10 -28.52 -14.60
N GLU A 534 -50.06 -28.92 -13.32
CA GLU A 534 -51.12 -29.61 -12.54
C GLU A 534 -51.49 -31.07 -12.92
N ALA A 535 -51.79 -32.01 -12.02
CA ALA A 535 -52.10 -32.01 -10.58
C ALA A 535 -52.06 -33.47 -10.02
N ASP A 536 -51.95 -33.57 -8.69
CA ASP A 536 -52.57 -34.53 -7.72
C ASP A 536 -52.50 -36.05 -7.99
N GLU A 537 -52.24 -36.95 -7.04
CA GLU A 537 -52.80 -37.06 -5.69
C GLU A 537 -52.09 -38.24 -4.95
N CYS A 538 -51.56 -38.04 -3.75
CA CYS A 538 -51.67 -39.00 -2.62
C CYS A 538 -51.05 -38.40 -1.35
N SER A 539 -51.96 -38.16 -0.42
CA SER A 539 -51.81 -37.66 0.94
C SER A 539 -51.26 -38.70 1.92
N GLU A 540 -50.74 -38.17 3.05
CA GLU A 540 -50.48 -38.82 4.35
C GLU A 540 -49.17 -39.61 4.52
N ALA A 541 -48.14 -38.92 5.03
CA ALA A 541 -47.29 -39.42 6.13
C ALA A 541 -46.55 -38.24 6.79
N ASP A 542 -47.01 -37.90 8.00
CA ASP A 542 -46.38 -37.19 9.13
C ASP A 542 -45.36 -36.06 8.90
N GLU A 543 -45.66 -34.91 9.51
CA GLU A 543 -44.75 -33.78 9.73
C GLU A 543 -43.48 -34.24 10.47
N CYS A 544 -42.39 -34.49 9.73
CA CYS A 544 -41.05 -34.59 10.29
C CYS A 544 -40.58 -33.19 10.71
N SER A 545 -40.29 -33.02 11.98
CA SER A 545 -39.78 -31.77 12.57
C SER A 545 -38.40 -31.40 12.03
N GLU A 546 -37.99 -30.11 12.07
CA GLU A 546 -36.62 -29.65 11.75
C GLU A 546 -35.52 -30.47 12.45
N ALA A 547 -35.83 -31.14 13.56
CA ALA A 547 -34.93 -32.04 14.27
C ALA A 547 -34.63 -33.34 13.50
N GLU A 548 -35.52 -33.83 12.65
CA GLU A 548 -35.31 -35.04 11.83
C GLU A 548 -34.47 -34.74 10.58
N ALA A 549 -34.59 -33.53 10.00
CA ALA A 549 -33.66 -33.07 8.97
C ALA A 549 -32.22 -32.89 9.52
N TYR A 550 -32.09 -32.40 10.76
CA TYR A 550 -30.80 -32.32 11.46
C TYR A 550 -30.26 -33.71 11.87
N SER A 551 -31.12 -34.65 12.23
CA SER A 551 -30.74 -36.05 12.50
C SER A 551 -30.24 -36.73 11.22
N TYR A 552 -30.89 -36.50 10.09
CA TYR A 552 -30.49 -37.03 8.79
C TYR A 552 -29.20 -36.36 8.26
N MET A 553 -28.93 -35.10 8.61
CA MET A 553 -27.66 -34.43 8.31
C MET A 553 -26.51 -34.92 9.20
N ASN A 554 -26.73 -35.15 10.49
CA ASN A 554 -25.69 -35.63 11.41
C ASN A 554 -25.29 -37.10 11.15
N GLU A 555 -26.22 -37.98 10.79
CA GLU A 555 -25.87 -39.35 10.39
C GLU A 555 -25.03 -39.40 9.10
N ASN A 556 -25.12 -38.38 8.24
CA ASN A 556 -24.35 -38.32 6.99
C ASN A 556 -23.02 -37.54 7.12
N LEU A 557 -22.83 -36.71 8.15
CA LEU A 557 -21.54 -36.07 8.48
C LEU A 557 -20.55 -37.06 9.13
N GLU A 558 -21.03 -37.96 9.99
CA GLU A 558 -20.21 -39.03 10.58
C GLU A 558 -19.71 -40.06 9.54
N ALA A 559 -20.32 -40.11 8.35
CA ALA A 559 -19.83 -40.95 7.25
C ALA A 559 -18.64 -40.33 6.49
N GLY A 560 -18.34 -39.04 6.68
CA GLY A 560 -17.24 -38.32 6.02
C GLY A 560 -15.87 -38.54 6.67
N GLU A 561 -15.84 -38.94 7.95
CA GLU A 561 -14.60 -39.20 8.67
C GLU A 561 -14.27 -40.70 8.66
N HIS A 562 -13.05 -41.01 8.19
CA HIS A 562 -12.48 -42.35 7.98
C HIS A 562 -12.92 -43.11 6.70
N LEU A 563 -12.01 -43.11 5.72
CA LEU A 563 -11.80 -44.25 4.84
C LEU A 563 -10.34 -44.69 4.99
N ASN A 564 -10.14 -45.67 5.86
CA ASN A 564 -8.96 -46.52 5.89
C ASN A 564 -9.24 -47.68 4.92
N LEU A 565 -8.47 -47.82 3.84
CA LEU A 565 -8.60 -48.92 2.88
C LEU A 565 -7.46 -49.91 3.10
N ASP A 566 -7.52 -50.62 4.21
CA ASP A 566 -6.80 -51.87 4.40
C ASP A 566 -7.72 -52.88 5.07
N GLY A 567 -8.31 -53.74 4.24
CA GLY A 567 -9.09 -54.89 4.66
C GLY A 567 -10.60 -54.66 4.65
N TYR A 568 -11.28 -55.18 3.64
CA TYR A 568 -12.45 -56.07 3.73
C TYR A 568 -13.20 -56.06 2.40
N SER A 569 -13.57 -57.26 1.96
CA SER A 569 -14.46 -57.51 0.84
C SER A 569 -15.88 -57.04 1.18
N GLU A 570 -16.29 -55.86 0.70
CA GLU A 570 -17.70 -55.48 0.64
C GLU A 570 -18.05 -54.90 -0.74
N THR A 571 -19.26 -55.22 -1.19
CA THR A 571 -19.75 -55.10 -2.56
C THR A 571 -19.78 -53.66 -3.08
N GLY A 572 -19.48 -53.49 -4.38
CA GLY A 572 -19.41 -52.17 -5.03
C GLY A 572 -20.64 -51.26 -4.84
N SER A 573 -21.80 -51.81 -4.50
CA SER A 573 -23.03 -51.06 -4.24
C SER A 573 -22.93 -50.05 -3.08
N ARG A 574 -22.20 -50.35 -2.00
CA ARG A 574 -22.14 -49.50 -0.79
C ARG A 574 -21.24 -48.28 -0.94
N ILE A 575 -20.18 -48.39 -1.74
CA ILE A 575 -19.26 -47.28 -2.04
C ILE A 575 -19.97 -46.21 -2.90
N TRP A 576 -20.91 -46.63 -3.77
CA TRP A 576 -21.63 -45.73 -4.66
C TRP A 576 -22.80 -45.02 -3.98
N ASP A 577 -23.49 -45.65 -3.03
CA ASP A 577 -24.45 -44.92 -2.17
C ASP A 577 -23.74 -43.78 -1.41
N LYS A 578 -22.50 -44.01 -0.97
CA LYS A 578 -21.67 -42.98 -0.35
C LYS A 578 -21.28 -41.87 -1.33
N ALA A 579 -20.90 -42.22 -2.57
CA ALA A 579 -20.55 -41.23 -3.60
C ALA A 579 -21.74 -40.38 -4.09
N ILE A 580 -22.93 -40.98 -4.21
CA ILE A 580 -24.18 -40.27 -4.56
C ILE A 580 -24.57 -39.31 -3.44
N ARG A 581 -24.45 -39.72 -2.17
CA ARG A 581 -24.67 -38.85 -1.01
C ARG A 581 -23.69 -37.68 -0.98
N MET A 582 -22.39 -37.93 -1.16
CA MET A 582 -21.37 -36.88 -1.19
C MET A 582 -21.58 -35.88 -2.35
N ARG A 583 -22.00 -36.36 -3.52
CA ARG A 583 -22.36 -35.48 -4.65
C ARG A 583 -23.60 -34.63 -4.32
N ASN A 584 -24.63 -35.22 -3.72
CA ASN A 584 -25.84 -34.48 -3.34
C ASN A 584 -25.54 -33.47 -2.21
N VAL A 585 -24.64 -33.80 -1.28
CA VAL A 585 -24.11 -32.87 -0.27
C VAL A 585 -23.36 -31.71 -0.92
N ALA A 586 -22.52 -31.96 -1.95
CA ALA A 586 -21.87 -30.89 -2.70
C ALA A 586 -22.88 -29.96 -3.41
N LEU A 587 -23.99 -30.51 -3.94
CA LEU A 587 -25.07 -29.72 -4.55
C LEU A 587 -25.88 -28.94 -3.51
N ILE A 588 -26.03 -29.45 -2.28
CA ILE A 588 -26.67 -28.74 -1.18
C ILE A 588 -25.75 -27.62 -0.65
N TRP A 589 -24.44 -27.89 -0.50
CA TRP A 589 -23.43 -26.90 -0.14
C TRP A 589 -23.34 -25.78 -1.18
N LYS A 590 -23.58 -26.08 -2.46
CA LYS A 590 -23.74 -25.11 -3.55
C LYS A 590 -24.93 -24.17 -3.33
N GLU A 591 -26.13 -24.69 -3.04
CA GLU A 591 -27.34 -23.87 -2.75
C GLU A 591 -27.18 -23.02 -1.48
N LEU A 592 -26.29 -23.42 -0.56
CA LEU A 592 -25.99 -22.73 0.70
C LEU A 592 -24.79 -21.76 0.61
N GLY A 593 -24.15 -21.61 -0.55
CA GLY A 593 -23.06 -20.66 -0.79
C GLY A 593 -21.65 -21.14 -0.40
N TRP A 594 -21.47 -22.42 -0.06
CA TRP A 594 -20.19 -23.05 0.32
C TRP A 594 -19.45 -23.61 -0.90
N TYR A 595 -19.02 -22.70 -1.76
CA TYR A 595 -18.50 -23.03 -3.09
C TYR A 595 -17.17 -23.80 -3.05
N VAL A 596 -16.22 -23.42 -2.18
CA VAL A 596 -14.89 -24.05 -2.08
C VAL A 596 -14.97 -25.48 -1.53
N ASP A 597 -15.81 -25.70 -0.51
CA ASP A 597 -16.02 -27.04 0.06
C ASP A 597 -16.78 -27.96 -0.90
N ALA A 598 -17.76 -27.42 -1.64
CA ALA A 598 -18.44 -28.14 -2.71
C ALA A 598 -17.46 -28.52 -3.85
N GLU A 599 -16.52 -27.64 -4.20
CA GLU A 599 -15.46 -27.89 -5.17
C GLU A 599 -14.50 -28.99 -4.71
N GLU A 600 -13.92 -28.91 -3.51
CA GLU A 600 -12.95 -29.91 -3.03
C GLU A 600 -13.63 -31.28 -2.86
N LEU A 601 -14.89 -31.33 -2.41
CA LEU A 601 -15.67 -32.57 -2.30
C LEU A 601 -15.90 -33.22 -3.68
N LEU A 602 -16.22 -32.42 -4.71
CA LEU A 602 -16.36 -32.89 -6.10
C LEU A 602 -15.00 -33.31 -6.69
N LEU A 603 -13.91 -32.59 -6.42
CA LEU A 603 -12.55 -32.98 -6.83
C LEU A 603 -12.09 -34.28 -6.15
N GLN A 604 -12.43 -34.48 -4.88
CA GLN A 604 -12.15 -35.72 -4.15
C GLN A 604 -12.95 -36.89 -4.72
N LEU A 605 -14.22 -36.68 -5.08
CA LEU A 605 -15.04 -37.66 -5.80
C LEU A 605 -14.42 -38.03 -7.16
N ILE A 606 -13.91 -37.04 -7.92
CA ILE A 606 -13.23 -37.28 -9.20
C ILE A 606 -11.93 -38.07 -9.00
N ARG A 607 -11.12 -37.74 -7.98
CA ARG A 607 -9.88 -38.48 -7.64
C ARG A 607 -10.17 -39.94 -7.25
N THR A 608 -11.20 -40.15 -6.43
CA THR A 608 -11.59 -41.47 -5.93
C THR A 608 -12.19 -42.33 -7.05
N GLY A 609 -13.07 -41.76 -7.87
CA GLY A 609 -13.63 -42.41 -9.06
C GLY A 609 -12.56 -42.80 -10.09
N LYS A 610 -11.56 -41.92 -10.30
CA LYS A 610 -10.40 -42.18 -11.16
C LYS A 610 -9.56 -43.37 -10.69
N GLN A 611 -9.34 -43.52 -9.37
CA GLN A 611 -8.51 -44.59 -8.81
C GLN A 611 -9.20 -45.96 -8.82
N LEU A 612 -10.52 -46.01 -8.66
CA LEU A 612 -11.25 -47.28 -8.48
C LEU A 612 -11.67 -47.95 -9.79
N GLN A 613 -12.12 -47.20 -10.80
CA GLN A 613 -12.70 -47.78 -12.03
C GLN A 613 -12.27 -47.09 -13.33
N GLY A 614 -11.35 -46.13 -13.26
CA GLY A 614 -10.91 -45.32 -14.40
C GLY A 614 -11.76 -44.07 -14.61
N VAL A 615 -11.23 -43.12 -15.38
CA VAL A 615 -11.82 -41.77 -15.49
C VAL A 615 -12.99 -41.71 -16.47
N GLU A 616 -13.13 -42.72 -17.32
CA GLU A 616 -14.22 -42.83 -18.32
C GLU A 616 -15.50 -43.43 -17.73
N HIS A 617 -15.45 -43.85 -16.45
CA HIS A 617 -16.61 -44.40 -15.77
C HIS A 617 -17.71 -43.32 -15.63
N PRO A 618 -19.00 -43.64 -15.93
CA PRO A 618 -20.09 -42.66 -15.96
C PRO A 618 -20.20 -41.79 -14.70
N GLN A 619 -19.91 -42.36 -13.52
CA GLN A 619 -20.01 -41.64 -12.26
C GLN A 619 -18.88 -40.60 -12.04
N THR A 620 -17.69 -40.85 -12.60
CA THR A 620 -16.59 -39.88 -12.60
C THR A 620 -16.92 -38.72 -13.55
N LEU A 621 -17.47 -39.03 -14.73
CA LEU A 621 -17.92 -38.03 -15.71
C LEU A 621 -19.06 -37.15 -15.17
N ILE A 622 -20.00 -37.73 -14.42
CA ILE A 622 -21.09 -36.99 -13.76
C ILE A 622 -20.56 -36.04 -12.68
N SER A 623 -19.50 -36.43 -11.95
CA SER A 623 -18.88 -35.56 -10.94
C SER A 623 -18.10 -34.40 -11.58
N ILE A 624 -17.45 -34.64 -12.74
CA ILE A 624 -16.82 -33.59 -13.55
C ILE A 624 -17.87 -32.62 -14.11
N ALA A 625 -19.00 -33.13 -14.60
CA ALA A 625 -20.10 -32.29 -15.12
C ALA A 625 -20.76 -31.43 -14.02
N ALA A 626 -20.87 -31.95 -12.79
CA ALA A 626 -21.38 -31.18 -11.65
C ALA A 626 -20.43 -30.04 -11.26
N LEU A 627 -19.12 -30.28 -11.28
CA LEU A 627 -18.12 -29.24 -11.00
C LEU A 627 -18.06 -28.17 -12.10
N GLN A 628 -18.22 -28.58 -13.35
CA GLN A 628 -18.32 -27.67 -14.50
C GLN A 628 -19.52 -26.71 -14.38
N LEU A 629 -20.70 -27.22 -14.03
CA LEU A 629 -21.91 -26.41 -13.81
C LEU A 629 -21.72 -25.40 -12.67
N ASN A 630 -21.09 -25.82 -11.58
CA ASN A 630 -20.76 -24.94 -10.46
C ASN A 630 -19.83 -23.79 -10.88
N TYR A 631 -18.77 -24.05 -11.66
CA TYR A 631 -17.90 -22.98 -12.16
C TYR A 631 -18.59 -22.00 -13.12
N ARG A 632 -19.55 -22.44 -13.94
CA ARG A 632 -20.33 -21.52 -14.80
C ARG A 632 -21.19 -20.58 -13.99
N GLU A 633 -21.79 -21.07 -12.90
CA GLU A 633 -22.64 -20.26 -12.03
C GLU A 633 -21.84 -19.31 -11.13
N TRP A 634 -20.59 -19.62 -10.79
CA TRP A 634 -19.68 -18.74 -10.03
C TRP A 634 -19.01 -17.65 -10.88
N GLY A 635 -19.34 -17.54 -12.17
CA GLY A 635 -18.71 -16.61 -13.10
C GLY A 635 -17.27 -16.97 -13.47
N LEU A 636 -16.79 -18.15 -13.05
CA LEU A 636 -15.48 -18.73 -13.39
C LEU A 636 -15.56 -19.47 -14.74
N LEU A 637 -15.90 -18.70 -15.77
CA LEU A 637 -16.14 -19.21 -17.14
C LEU A 637 -14.92 -19.96 -17.70
N GLY A 638 -13.69 -19.55 -17.37
CA GLY A 638 -12.47 -20.22 -17.84
C GLY A 638 -12.25 -21.60 -17.22
N GLU A 639 -12.53 -21.75 -15.93
CA GLU A 639 -12.44 -22.99 -15.18
C GLU A 639 -13.56 -23.97 -15.58
N ALA A 640 -14.74 -23.44 -15.92
CA ALA A 640 -15.82 -24.21 -16.51
C ALA A 640 -15.47 -24.71 -17.93
N GLU A 641 -14.90 -23.85 -18.79
CA GLU A 641 -14.43 -24.22 -20.12
C GLU A 641 -13.29 -25.26 -20.07
N GLU A 642 -12.43 -25.19 -19.04
CA GLU A 642 -11.36 -26.17 -18.76
C GLU A 642 -11.91 -27.56 -18.41
N LEU A 643 -12.92 -27.63 -17.54
CA LEU A 643 -13.58 -28.89 -17.20
C LEU A 643 -14.45 -29.43 -18.33
N GLU A 644 -14.99 -28.57 -19.17
CA GLU A 644 -15.71 -28.94 -20.39
C GLU A 644 -14.78 -29.60 -21.42
N ALA A 645 -13.62 -28.98 -21.67
CA ALA A 645 -12.58 -29.56 -22.51
C ALA A 645 -12.06 -30.88 -21.93
N MET A 646 -11.86 -30.94 -20.60
CA MET A 646 -11.46 -32.16 -19.90
C MET A 646 -12.53 -33.26 -20.00
N LYS A 647 -13.81 -32.94 -19.84
CA LYS A 647 -14.93 -33.88 -19.96
C LYS A 647 -15.05 -34.41 -21.39
N HIS A 648 -14.97 -33.54 -22.40
CA HIS A 648 -15.01 -33.91 -23.81
C HIS A 648 -13.85 -34.87 -24.19
N LEU A 649 -12.64 -34.61 -23.67
CA LEU A 649 -11.47 -35.49 -23.79
C LEU A 649 -11.62 -36.86 -23.11
N LEU A 650 -12.53 -36.99 -22.14
CA LEU A 650 -12.78 -38.21 -21.37
C LEU A 650 -13.95 -39.03 -21.90
N GLU A 651 -14.96 -38.38 -22.49
CA GLU A 651 -16.13 -39.02 -23.10
C GLU A 651 -15.81 -39.65 -24.47
N THR A 652 -14.73 -39.21 -25.12
CA THR A 652 -14.26 -39.73 -26.43
C THR A 652 -13.42 -41.02 -26.34
N GLY A 653 -13.49 -41.72 -25.21
CA GLY A 653 -12.75 -42.94 -24.87
C GLY A 653 -12.74 -44.02 -25.97
N GLU A 654 -11.54 -44.55 -26.23
CA GLU A 654 -11.19 -45.71 -27.08
C GLU A 654 -11.51 -45.67 -28.59
N SER A 655 -12.34 -44.76 -29.09
CA SER A 655 -12.70 -44.73 -30.53
C SER A 655 -11.93 -43.73 -31.41
N ALA A 656 -11.09 -42.84 -30.86
CA ALA A 656 -10.31 -41.91 -31.68
C ALA A 656 -8.85 -41.84 -31.21
N ALA A 657 -7.95 -42.36 -32.03
CA ALA A 657 -6.51 -42.44 -31.79
C ALA A 657 -5.77 -41.08 -31.81
N GLN A 658 -6.43 -39.94 -31.57
CA GLN A 658 -5.81 -38.61 -31.67
C GLN A 658 -6.44 -37.66 -30.64
N VAL A 659 -5.71 -37.33 -29.57
CA VAL A 659 -5.98 -36.05 -28.87
C VAL A 659 -5.61 -34.96 -29.86
N LEU A 660 -6.56 -34.10 -30.20
CA LEU A 660 -6.29 -32.98 -31.10
C LEU A 660 -5.27 -32.07 -30.44
N GLU A 661 -4.21 -31.73 -31.17
CA GLU A 661 -3.17 -30.78 -30.73
C GLU A 661 -3.79 -29.47 -30.18
N GLU A 662 -4.91 -29.05 -30.77
CA GLU A 662 -5.70 -27.90 -30.35
C GLU A 662 -6.15 -27.96 -28.88
N GLU A 663 -6.52 -29.13 -28.36
CA GLU A 663 -6.95 -29.29 -26.97
C GLU A 663 -5.77 -29.18 -26.00
N VAL A 664 -4.59 -29.69 -26.39
CA VAL A 664 -3.35 -29.58 -25.60
C VAL A 664 -2.85 -28.12 -25.55
N VAL A 665 -2.96 -27.40 -26.68
CA VAL A 665 -2.63 -25.97 -26.77
C VAL A 665 -3.54 -25.12 -25.87
N LYS A 666 -4.86 -25.40 -25.86
CA LYS A 666 -5.80 -24.75 -24.93
C LYS A 666 -5.37 -24.97 -23.48
N ILE A 667 -5.11 -26.23 -23.09
CA ILE A 667 -4.70 -26.58 -21.73
C ILE A 667 -3.39 -25.91 -21.31
N ALA A 668 -2.38 -25.86 -22.20
CA ALA A 668 -1.10 -25.20 -21.92
C ALA A 668 -1.22 -23.67 -21.69
N SER A 669 -2.30 -23.07 -22.19
CA SER A 669 -2.60 -21.63 -22.04
C SER A 669 -3.41 -21.29 -20.78
N LEU A 670 -3.89 -22.30 -20.04
CA LEU A 670 -4.77 -22.10 -18.87
C LEU A 670 -4.01 -21.62 -17.64
N ARG A 671 -4.74 -20.97 -16.73
CA ARG A 671 -4.16 -20.38 -15.51
C ARG A 671 -3.60 -21.41 -14.54
N TYR A 672 -4.03 -22.68 -14.63
CA TYR A 672 -3.70 -23.73 -13.67
C TYR A 672 -2.83 -24.85 -14.28
N CYS A 673 -1.59 -24.98 -13.78
CA CYS A 673 -0.63 -26.00 -14.25
C CYS A 673 -1.02 -27.46 -13.91
N LYS A 674 -2.00 -27.67 -13.03
CA LYS A 674 -2.45 -29.00 -12.58
C LYS A 674 -3.08 -29.82 -13.72
N ALA A 675 -3.82 -29.19 -14.63
CA ALA A 675 -4.43 -29.88 -15.77
C ALA A 675 -3.37 -30.44 -16.74
N MET A 676 -2.35 -29.64 -17.05
CA MET A 676 -1.24 -30.09 -17.91
C MET A 676 -0.44 -31.24 -17.26
N LYS A 677 -0.20 -31.17 -15.95
CA LYS A 677 0.45 -32.25 -15.20
C LYS A 677 -0.35 -33.55 -15.27
N LEU A 678 -1.67 -33.51 -15.05
CA LEU A 678 -2.54 -34.68 -15.09
C LEU A 678 -2.67 -35.28 -16.50
N LEU A 679 -2.64 -34.42 -17.54
CA LEU A 679 -2.63 -34.84 -18.94
C LEU A 679 -1.36 -35.65 -19.23
N LEU A 680 -0.19 -35.09 -18.90
CA LEU A 680 1.13 -35.72 -19.11
C LEU A 680 1.29 -37.04 -18.33
N GLU A 681 0.87 -37.06 -17.05
CA GLU A 681 0.92 -38.25 -16.18
C GLU A 681 0.05 -39.41 -16.69
N ARG A 682 -1.08 -39.14 -17.36
CA ARG A 682 -2.02 -40.19 -17.80
C ARG A 682 -1.63 -40.85 -19.11
N ARG A 683 -1.05 -40.10 -20.05
CA ARG A 683 -0.77 -40.60 -21.42
C ARG A 683 0.66 -41.15 -21.57
N ASN A 684 1.46 -41.20 -20.50
CA ASN A 684 2.76 -41.89 -20.44
C ASN A 684 3.64 -41.63 -21.69
N GLY A 685 3.78 -40.36 -22.08
CA GLY A 685 4.58 -39.92 -23.24
C GLY A 685 3.89 -39.93 -24.62
N HIS A 686 2.61 -40.28 -24.74
CA HIS A 686 1.87 -40.30 -26.03
C HIS A 686 1.21 -38.96 -26.42
N ILE A 687 1.56 -37.85 -25.76
CA ILE A 687 1.01 -36.52 -26.09
C ILE A 687 1.92 -35.83 -27.11
N PRO A 688 1.37 -35.28 -28.20
CA PRO A 688 2.16 -34.51 -29.15
C PRO A 688 2.58 -33.17 -28.49
N ILE A 689 3.80 -33.12 -27.93
CA ILE A 689 4.42 -31.86 -27.50
C ILE A 689 4.96 -31.16 -28.75
N THR A 690 4.10 -30.43 -29.44
CA THR A 690 4.46 -29.67 -30.65
C THR A 690 5.00 -28.29 -30.29
N GLU A 691 5.47 -27.55 -31.29
CA GLU A 691 5.91 -26.17 -31.10
C GLU A 691 4.77 -25.27 -30.60
N GLU A 692 3.53 -25.50 -31.05
CA GLU A 692 2.36 -24.71 -30.64
C GLU A 692 2.04 -24.89 -29.14
N VAL A 693 2.21 -26.11 -28.62
CA VAL A 693 2.08 -26.37 -27.17
C VAL A 693 3.16 -25.62 -26.37
N VAL A 694 4.39 -25.57 -26.90
CA VAL A 694 5.49 -24.82 -26.26
C VAL A 694 5.24 -23.30 -26.32
N LYS A 695 4.70 -22.78 -27.43
CA LYS A 695 4.30 -21.37 -27.56
C LYS A 695 3.20 -20.99 -26.57
N ALA A 696 2.17 -21.83 -26.44
CA ALA A 696 1.10 -21.66 -25.45
C ALA A 696 1.65 -21.62 -24.02
N ALA A 697 2.53 -22.56 -23.67
CA ALA A 697 3.19 -22.57 -22.36
C ALA A 697 4.08 -21.34 -22.13
N ALA A 698 4.81 -20.89 -23.15
CA ALA A 698 5.63 -19.67 -23.10
C ALA A 698 4.80 -18.38 -22.93
N ALA A 699 3.61 -18.33 -23.55
CA ALA A 699 2.69 -17.21 -23.45
C ALA A 699 1.90 -17.17 -22.13
N ASN A 700 1.99 -18.22 -21.31
CA ASN A 700 1.23 -18.32 -20.07
C ASN A 700 1.78 -17.36 -18.99
N TYR A 701 0.99 -16.36 -18.62
CA TYR A 701 1.36 -15.29 -17.68
C TYR A 701 1.20 -15.67 -16.20
N CYS A 702 0.64 -16.85 -15.89
CA CYS A 702 0.32 -17.28 -14.52
C CYS A 702 1.26 -18.38 -14.04
N CYS A 703 1.44 -19.44 -14.82
CA CYS A 703 2.24 -20.62 -14.45
C CYS A 703 3.13 -21.13 -15.59
N GLY A 704 3.45 -20.28 -16.57
CA GLY A 704 4.26 -20.66 -17.75
C GLY A 704 5.62 -21.27 -17.40
N THR A 705 6.27 -20.83 -16.32
CA THR A 705 7.53 -21.46 -15.85
C THR A 705 7.32 -22.93 -15.46
N ASP A 706 6.27 -23.23 -14.70
CA ASP A 706 5.99 -24.60 -14.23
C ASP A 706 5.58 -25.50 -15.41
N VAL A 707 4.74 -24.98 -16.31
CA VAL A 707 4.32 -25.71 -17.52
C VAL A 707 5.51 -25.99 -18.43
N MET A 708 6.38 -25.00 -18.66
CA MET A 708 7.60 -25.18 -19.45
C MET A 708 8.57 -26.18 -18.79
N GLU A 709 8.70 -26.16 -17.45
CA GLU A 709 9.54 -27.13 -16.73
C GLU A 709 8.99 -28.56 -16.82
N LEU A 710 7.67 -28.74 -16.78
CA LEU A 710 7.01 -30.03 -17.03
C LEU A 710 7.27 -30.52 -18.47
N LEU A 711 7.13 -29.64 -19.47
CA LEU A 711 7.41 -29.99 -20.87
C LEU A 711 8.87 -30.45 -21.07
N PHE A 712 9.83 -29.75 -20.48
CA PHE A 712 11.25 -30.14 -20.53
C PHE A 712 11.57 -31.44 -19.79
N ARG A 713 10.75 -31.84 -18.81
CA ARG A 713 10.89 -33.12 -18.09
C ARG A 713 10.42 -34.29 -18.94
N GLU A 714 9.34 -34.11 -19.69
CA GLU A 714 8.78 -35.14 -20.56
C GLU A 714 9.57 -35.29 -21.87
N ARG A 715 10.07 -34.16 -22.42
CA ARG A 715 10.89 -34.17 -23.61
C ARG A 715 12.14 -33.30 -23.44
N GLU A 716 13.29 -33.94 -23.21
CA GLU A 716 14.57 -33.23 -23.03
C GLU A 716 15.10 -32.59 -24.31
N ASP A 717 14.70 -33.04 -25.51
CA ASP A 717 15.15 -32.59 -26.83
C ASP A 717 14.23 -31.54 -27.50
N LEU A 718 13.35 -30.87 -26.74
CA LEU A 718 12.51 -29.79 -27.26
C LEU A 718 13.31 -28.70 -28.01
N SER A 719 12.98 -28.49 -29.28
CA SER A 719 13.51 -27.40 -30.08
C SER A 719 12.97 -26.07 -29.55
N ILE A 720 13.87 -25.14 -29.20
CA ILE A 720 13.52 -23.80 -28.77
C ILE A 720 13.74 -22.87 -29.96
N THR A 721 12.65 -22.56 -30.65
CA THR A 721 12.65 -21.68 -31.83
C THR A 721 12.75 -20.22 -31.42
N GLU A 722 13.13 -19.36 -32.37
CA GLU A 722 13.18 -17.91 -32.16
C GLU A 722 11.82 -17.36 -31.70
N GLU A 723 10.74 -17.87 -32.29
CA GLU A 723 9.38 -17.44 -31.99
C GLU A 723 8.96 -17.74 -30.55
N VAL A 724 9.35 -18.91 -30.01
CA VAL A 724 9.14 -19.24 -28.60
C VAL A 724 9.87 -18.25 -27.70
N VAL A 725 11.14 -17.93 -27.99
CA VAL A 725 11.91 -16.97 -27.18
C VAL A 725 11.34 -15.55 -27.29
N ARG A 726 10.81 -15.17 -28.46
CA ARG A 726 10.14 -13.87 -28.67
C ARG A 726 8.90 -13.75 -27.79
N ILE A 727 8.04 -14.78 -27.77
CA ILE A 727 6.86 -14.83 -26.88
C ILE A 727 7.28 -14.71 -25.41
N VAL A 728 8.32 -15.43 -24.99
CA VAL A 728 8.85 -15.35 -23.63
C VAL A 728 9.35 -13.95 -23.30
N ALA A 729 10.05 -13.29 -24.22
CA ALA A 729 10.55 -11.92 -24.03
C ALA A 729 9.40 -10.90 -23.84
N GLY A 730 8.26 -11.12 -24.49
CA GLY A 730 7.03 -10.33 -24.33
C GLY A 730 6.21 -10.69 -23.07
N ASN A 731 6.48 -11.83 -22.43
CA ASN A 731 5.75 -12.26 -21.23
C ASN A 731 6.09 -11.34 -20.05
N ILE A 732 5.10 -10.56 -19.61
CA ILE A 732 5.27 -9.51 -18.61
C ILE A 732 5.37 -10.03 -17.17
N ASN A 733 5.02 -11.29 -16.90
CA ASN A 733 4.91 -11.82 -15.53
C ASN A 733 5.87 -12.98 -15.22
N GLU A 734 6.14 -13.83 -16.21
CA GLU A 734 6.97 -15.03 -16.05
C GLU A 734 8.16 -15.06 -17.03
N GLY A 735 8.28 -14.06 -17.90
CA GLY A 735 9.29 -14.01 -18.97
C GLY A 735 10.72 -14.15 -18.47
N TYR A 736 11.11 -13.41 -17.43
CA TYR A 736 12.46 -13.48 -16.85
C TYR A 736 12.81 -14.88 -16.32
N LYS A 737 11.87 -15.52 -15.60
CA LYS A 737 12.07 -16.87 -15.07
C LYS A 737 12.18 -17.90 -16.20
N ILE A 738 11.34 -17.79 -17.22
CA ILE A 738 11.36 -18.69 -18.38
C ILE A 738 12.66 -18.48 -19.19
N VAL A 739 13.10 -17.25 -19.48
CA VAL A 739 14.40 -17.00 -20.15
C VAL A 739 15.55 -17.63 -19.35
N LYS A 740 15.54 -17.48 -18.02
CA LYS A 740 16.54 -18.10 -17.15
C LYS A 740 16.49 -19.64 -17.21
N LEU A 741 15.30 -20.23 -17.27
CA LEU A 741 15.09 -21.66 -17.47
C LEU A 741 15.64 -22.13 -18.83
N LEU A 742 15.37 -21.38 -19.91
CA LEU A 742 15.88 -21.67 -21.26
C LEU A 742 17.41 -21.66 -21.28
N PHE A 743 18.08 -20.65 -20.71
CA PHE A 743 19.54 -20.63 -20.62
C PHE A 743 20.10 -21.76 -19.74
N ARG A 744 19.40 -22.15 -18.66
CA ARG A 744 19.81 -23.29 -17.83
C ARG A 744 19.76 -24.61 -18.60
N LYS A 745 18.78 -24.79 -19.48
CA LYS A 745 18.54 -26.04 -20.23
C LYS A 745 19.26 -26.11 -21.58
N ARG A 746 19.49 -24.97 -22.24
CA ARG A 746 20.01 -24.89 -23.62
C ARG A 746 21.27 -24.03 -23.76
N GLY A 747 21.64 -23.25 -22.74
CA GLY A 747 22.86 -22.45 -22.74
C GLY A 747 23.01 -21.58 -23.99
N ASP A 748 24.03 -21.86 -24.79
CA ASP A 748 24.37 -21.06 -25.97
C ASP A 748 23.48 -21.28 -27.19
N GLN A 749 22.60 -22.29 -27.16
CA GLN A 749 21.67 -22.60 -28.25
C GLN A 749 20.41 -21.73 -28.26
N VAL A 750 20.16 -20.93 -27.20
CA VAL A 750 19.02 -20.02 -27.15
C VAL A 750 19.20 -18.91 -28.20
N PRO A 751 18.29 -18.77 -29.19
CA PRO A 751 18.38 -17.73 -30.20
C PRO A 751 18.20 -16.35 -29.57
N ILE A 752 19.03 -15.40 -29.98
CA ILE A 752 18.95 -14.00 -29.56
C ILE A 752 19.04 -13.13 -30.82
N THR A 753 17.87 -12.76 -31.33
CA THR A 753 17.72 -11.94 -32.54
C THR A 753 17.23 -10.55 -32.18
N GLN A 754 17.23 -9.65 -33.17
CA GLN A 754 16.75 -8.28 -32.99
C GLN A 754 15.31 -8.25 -32.48
N ASP A 755 14.43 -9.10 -33.01
CA ASP A 755 13.01 -9.08 -32.64
C ASP A 755 12.77 -9.51 -31.20
N ILE A 756 13.55 -10.45 -30.67
CA ILE A 756 13.52 -10.85 -29.26
C ILE A 756 13.91 -9.68 -28.35
N ILE A 757 14.97 -8.95 -28.71
CA ILE A 757 15.42 -7.80 -27.93
C ILE A 757 14.42 -6.65 -28.02
N LYS A 758 13.83 -6.42 -29.19
CA LYS A 758 12.78 -5.41 -29.40
C LYS A 758 11.57 -5.71 -28.52
N GLU A 759 11.14 -6.97 -28.47
CA GLU A 759 10.03 -7.41 -27.62
C GLU A 759 10.36 -7.22 -26.12
N ALA A 760 11.56 -7.63 -25.69
CA ALA A 760 12.01 -7.41 -24.32
C ALA A 760 12.11 -5.92 -23.96
N ALA A 761 12.52 -5.07 -24.91
CA ALA A 761 12.60 -3.62 -24.70
C ALA A 761 11.22 -2.98 -24.54
N GLY A 762 10.20 -3.52 -25.22
CA GLY A 762 8.79 -3.13 -25.07
C GLY A 762 8.10 -3.71 -23.82
N ASN A 763 8.70 -4.71 -23.16
CA ASN A 763 8.13 -5.35 -21.98
C ASN A 763 8.13 -4.39 -20.78
N ARG A 764 6.93 -4.05 -20.30
CA ARG A 764 6.69 -3.00 -19.30
C ARG A 764 6.94 -3.41 -17.85
N ARG A 765 7.34 -4.65 -17.58
CA ARG A 765 7.49 -5.17 -16.21
C ARG A 765 8.79 -5.92 -15.99
N GLU A 766 9.11 -6.90 -16.83
CA GLU A 766 10.33 -7.71 -16.68
C GLU A 766 11.40 -7.42 -17.75
N GLY A 767 11.11 -6.51 -18.70
CA GLY A 767 11.99 -6.20 -19.83
C GLY A 767 13.42 -5.83 -19.43
N TYR A 768 13.58 -5.00 -18.40
CA TYR A 768 14.90 -4.64 -17.86
C TYR A 768 15.69 -5.87 -17.39
N LEU A 769 15.07 -6.75 -16.61
CA LEU A 769 15.72 -7.97 -16.08
C LEU A 769 16.08 -8.94 -17.20
N ILE A 770 15.21 -9.08 -18.20
CA ILE A 770 15.44 -9.91 -19.37
C ILE A 770 16.65 -9.38 -20.16
N ILE A 771 16.65 -8.10 -20.53
CA ILE A 771 17.77 -7.49 -21.28
C ILE A 771 19.08 -7.57 -20.48
N GLN A 772 19.04 -7.29 -19.17
CA GLN A 772 20.21 -7.44 -18.31
C GLN A 772 20.77 -8.86 -18.33
N LEU A 773 19.91 -9.88 -18.17
CA LEU A 773 20.32 -11.28 -18.22
C LEU A 773 20.91 -11.65 -19.59
N LEU A 774 20.32 -11.16 -20.68
CA LEU A 774 20.86 -11.39 -22.02
C LEU A 774 22.27 -10.81 -22.14
N PHE A 775 22.51 -9.57 -21.67
CA PHE A 775 23.85 -8.96 -21.65
C PHE A 775 24.83 -9.74 -20.78
N GLU A 776 24.40 -10.29 -19.64
CA GLU A 776 25.24 -11.13 -18.79
C GLU A 776 25.65 -12.42 -19.49
N LYS A 777 24.78 -12.99 -20.34
CA LYS A 777 25.05 -14.25 -21.05
C LYS A 777 25.81 -14.07 -22.36
N ARG A 778 25.55 -13.01 -23.13
CA ARG A 778 26.11 -12.81 -24.49
C ARG A 778 26.89 -11.51 -24.69
N GLY A 779 26.99 -10.68 -23.66
CA GLY A 779 27.77 -9.45 -23.70
C GLY A 779 27.36 -8.55 -24.86
N ASN A 780 28.35 -8.03 -25.59
CA ASN A 780 28.13 -7.09 -26.68
C ASN A 780 27.70 -7.74 -28.01
N GLN A 781 27.49 -9.05 -28.06
CA GLN A 781 27.01 -9.74 -29.28
C GLN A 781 25.52 -9.52 -29.53
N ILE A 782 24.79 -8.94 -28.58
CA ILE A 782 23.35 -8.68 -28.70
C ILE A 782 23.08 -7.62 -29.77
N PRO A 783 22.12 -7.85 -30.69
CA PRO A 783 21.71 -6.84 -31.67
C PRO A 783 20.99 -5.68 -30.96
N THR A 784 21.59 -4.50 -31.01
CA THR A 784 20.98 -3.26 -30.53
C THR A 784 20.79 -2.35 -31.74
N THR A 785 19.59 -2.38 -32.31
CA THR A 785 19.23 -1.61 -33.50
C THR A 785 18.35 -0.42 -33.14
N GLU A 786 18.10 0.46 -34.10
CA GLU A 786 17.17 1.59 -33.93
C GLU A 786 15.78 1.15 -33.46
N GLU A 787 15.26 0.04 -33.99
CA GLU A 787 13.94 -0.48 -33.60
C GLU A 787 13.88 -0.94 -32.13
N VAL A 788 14.98 -1.48 -31.60
CA VAL A 788 15.10 -1.80 -30.16
C VAL A 788 15.05 -0.52 -29.31
N LEU A 789 15.72 0.53 -29.77
CA LEU A 789 15.77 1.82 -29.07
C LEU A 789 14.42 2.52 -29.12
N LYS A 790 13.70 2.47 -30.25
CA LYS A 790 12.31 2.95 -30.37
C LYS A 790 11.38 2.20 -29.42
N ALA A 791 11.49 0.88 -29.34
CA ALA A 791 10.70 0.07 -28.41
C ALA A 791 10.96 0.46 -26.94
N ALA A 792 12.23 0.67 -26.56
CA ALA A 792 12.59 1.19 -25.24
C ALA A 792 12.06 2.62 -25.01
N ALA A 793 12.16 3.50 -26.01
CA ALA A 793 11.68 4.88 -25.94
C ALA A 793 10.16 4.98 -25.71
N ARG A 794 9.37 4.08 -26.34
CA ARG A 794 7.92 3.96 -26.15
C ARG A 794 7.51 3.32 -24.81
N ASN A 795 8.43 2.67 -24.10
CA ASN A 795 8.11 1.93 -22.88
C ASN A 795 7.94 2.89 -21.69
N GLY A 796 6.69 3.10 -21.27
CA GLY A 796 6.34 4.03 -20.18
C GLY A 796 6.42 3.49 -18.75
N LYS A 797 7.18 2.42 -18.50
CA LYS A 797 7.38 1.85 -17.14
C LYS A 797 8.80 1.40 -16.83
N SER A 798 9.58 1.03 -17.84
CA SER A 798 10.97 0.59 -17.66
C SER A 798 11.85 1.07 -18.82
N GLY A 799 11.34 1.97 -19.65
CA GLY A 799 12.01 2.43 -20.86
C GLY A 799 13.26 3.22 -20.55
N CYS A 800 13.23 4.05 -19.50
CA CYS A 800 14.39 4.82 -19.06
C CYS A 800 15.54 3.92 -18.61
N ASP A 801 15.27 2.93 -17.74
CA ASP A 801 16.29 2.00 -17.24
C ASP A 801 16.83 1.11 -18.36
N ILE A 802 15.97 0.66 -19.28
CA ILE A 802 16.38 -0.13 -20.45
C ILE A 802 17.27 0.73 -21.38
N MET A 803 16.86 1.95 -21.70
CA MET A 803 17.64 2.87 -22.53
C MET A 803 19.00 3.17 -21.89
N LYS A 804 19.04 3.41 -20.58
CA LYS A 804 20.27 3.63 -19.82
C LYS A 804 21.20 2.43 -19.90
N LEU A 805 20.68 1.22 -19.68
CA LEU A 805 21.46 -0.02 -19.78
C LEU A 805 22.04 -0.20 -21.19
N LEU A 806 21.24 0.03 -22.24
CA LEU A 806 21.70 -0.07 -23.63
C LEU A 806 22.84 0.91 -23.93
N LEU A 807 22.68 2.18 -23.52
CA LEU A 807 23.67 3.23 -23.70
C LEU A 807 24.97 2.95 -22.91
N GLU A 808 24.86 2.45 -21.67
CA GLU A 808 26.03 2.11 -20.83
C GLU A 808 26.83 0.94 -21.38
N ARG A 809 26.16 -0.07 -21.97
CA ARG A 809 26.83 -1.27 -22.48
C ARG A 809 27.42 -1.10 -23.87
N LYS A 810 26.72 -0.37 -24.76
CA LYS A 810 27.13 -0.20 -26.16
C LYS A 810 27.84 1.13 -26.45
N GLY A 811 27.78 2.10 -25.53
CA GLY A 811 28.48 3.38 -25.65
C GLY A 811 28.19 4.04 -27.00
N ASP A 812 29.23 4.50 -27.68
CA ASP A 812 29.15 5.27 -28.94
C ASP A 812 28.68 4.46 -30.16
N GLN A 813 28.49 3.14 -30.04
CA GLN A 813 27.96 2.31 -31.14
C GLN A 813 26.46 2.57 -31.39
N ILE A 814 25.78 3.22 -30.44
CA ILE A 814 24.37 3.61 -30.57
C ILE A 814 24.27 5.03 -31.12
N LEU A 815 23.77 5.12 -32.35
CA LEU A 815 23.33 6.36 -32.99
C LEU A 815 21.90 6.69 -32.53
N ILE A 816 21.71 7.89 -31.97
CA ILE A 816 20.39 8.40 -31.61
C ILE A 816 19.83 9.17 -32.80
N THR A 817 18.81 8.62 -33.44
CA THR A 817 18.10 9.23 -34.57
C THR A 817 16.96 10.13 -34.07
N GLU A 818 16.49 11.05 -34.93
CA GLU A 818 15.32 11.88 -34.64
C GLU A 818 14.09 11.04 -34.29
N GLU A 819 13.88 9.92 -34.98
CA GLU A 819 12.74 9.04 -34.74
C GLU A 819 12.73 8.46 -33.32
N ILE A 820 13.89 8.09 -32.75
CA ILE A 820 13.97 7.65 -31.35
C ILE A 820 13.54 8.78 -30.39
N VAL A 821 13.91 10.02 -30.71
CA VAL A 821 13.56 11.20 -29.90
C VAL A 821 12.06 11.49 -30.01
N LYS A 822 11.45 11.37 -31.20
CA LYS A 822 9.99 11.47 -31.39
C LYS A 822 9.24 10.45 -30.54
N GLU A 823 9.72 9.21 -30.51
CA GLU A 823 9.10 8.17 -29.67
C GLU A 823 9.19 8.47 -28.18
N ALA A 824 10.34 8.98 -27.73
CA ALA A 824 10.51 9.42 -26.35
C ALA A 824 9.60 10.62 -26.04
N ALA A 825 9.47 11.59 -26.95
CA ALA A 825 8.58 12.74 -26.79
C ALA A 825 7.11 12.34 -26.69
N GLY A 826 6.69 11.32 -27.45
CA GLY A 826 5.34 10.76 -27.40
C GLY A 826 5.03 9.93 -26.15
N ASN A 827 6.05 9.56 -25.36
CA ASN A 827 5.86 8.73 -24.16
C ASN A 827 5.39 9.55 -22.95
N ARG A 828 4.10 9.41 -22.62
CA ARG A 828 3.39 10.15 -21.55
C ARG A 828 3.89 9.91 -20.12
N ARG A 829 4.67 8.84 -19.87
CA ARG A 829 5.05 8.44 -18.50
C ARG A 829 6.54 8.63 -18.21
N GLU A 830 7.40 8.11 -19.08
CA GLU A 830 8.87 8.17 -18.88
C GLU A 830 9.60 8.96 -19.96
N GLY A 831 8.87 9.52 -20.94
CA GLY A 831 9.46 10.21 -22.08
C GLY A 831 10.44 11.31 -21.69
N TYR A 832 10.11 12.09 -20.67
CA TYR A 832 10.96 13.15 -20.15
C TYR A 832 12.30 12.63 -19.57
N LEU A 833 12.27 11.53 -18.81
CA LEU A 833 13.47 10.91 -18.25
C LEU A 833 14.37 10.37 -19.36
N ILE A 834 13.76 9.81 -20.40
CA ILE A 834 14.48 9.28 -21.56
C ILE A 834 15.15 10.43 -22.31
N ILE A 835 14.44 11.52 -22.59
CA ILE A 835 15.00 12.71 -23.26
C ILE A 835 16.13 13.31 -22.43
N GLN A 836 15.94 13.48 -21.12
CA GLN A 836 16.98 13.98 -20.22
C GLN A 836 18.21 13.07 -20.22
N LEU A 837 18.03 11.76 -20.10
CA LEU A 837 19.09 10.77 -20.15
C LEU A 837 19.87 10.82 -21.48
N LEU A 838 19.16 10.93 -22.60
CA LEU A 838 19.78 11.07 -23.91
C LEU A 838 20.67 12.32 -23.91
N PHE A 839 20.17 13.47 -23.45
CA PHE A 839 20.94 14.71 -23.34
C PHE A 839 22.13 14.62 -22.39
N GLU A 840 22.04 13.88 -21.29
CA GLU A 840 23.16 13.64 -20.38
C GLU A 840 24.25 12.78 -21.01
N LYS A 841 23.88 11.80 -21.85
CA LYS A 841 24.82 10.84 -22.44
C LYS A 841 25.37 11.24 -23.80
N ARG A 842 24.64 12.09 -24.56
CA ARG A 842 24.98 12.49 -25.93
C ARG A 842 25.11 14.00 -26.13
N GLY A 843 24.72 14.81 -25.15
CA GLY A 843 24.83 16.27 -25.23
C GLY A 843 24.10 16.83 -26.45
N ASP A 844 24.77 17.73 -27.17
CA ASP A 844 24.21 18.48 -28.30
C ASP A 844 24.12 17.65 -29.61
N GLN A 845 24.49 16.36 -29.58
CA GLN A 845 24.33 15.45 -30.72
C GLN A 845 22.86 15.07 -30.99
N ILE A 846 21.95 15.46 -30.09
CA ILE A 846 20.51 15.20 -30.22
C ILE A 846 19.88 16.33 -31.02
N LEU A 847 19.35 15.98 -32.19
CA LEU A 847 18.61 16.91 -33.03
C LEU A 847 17.18 17.05 -32.49
N ILE A 848 16.86 18.24 -31.98
CA ILE A 848 15.49 18.63 -31.65
C ILE A 848 14.93 19.40 -32.86
N THR A 849 14.15 18.70 -33.67
CA THR A 849 13.43 19.29 -34.79
C THR A 849 12.10 19.91 -34.33
N GLU A 850 11.49 20.71 -35.19
CA GLU A 850 10.15 21.24 -34.97
C GLU A 850 9.14 20.12 -34.67
N GLU A 851 9.23 18.99 -35.38
CA GLU A 851 8.32 17.86 -35.23
C GLU A 851 8.43 17.20 -33.85
N VAL A 852 9.66 17.04 -33.33
CA VAL A 852 9.87 16.57 -31.95
C VAL A 852 9.23 17.53 -30.95
N LEU A 853 9.34 18.83 -31.20
CA LEU A 853 8.82 19.85 -30.31
C LEU A 853 7.28 19.90 -30.31
N LYS A 854 6.65 19.73 -31.48
CA LYS A 854 5.19 19.59 -31.60
C LYS A 854 4.67 18.41 -30.78
N ILE A 855 5.33 17.26 -30.85
CA ILE A 855 4.95 16.07 -30.08
C ILE A 855 5.09 16.33 -28.57
N LEU A 856 6.21 16.91 -28.14
CA LEU A 856 6.44 17.25 -26.73
C LEU A 856 5.36 18.17 -26.16
N VAL A 857 5.12 19.28 -26.87
CA VAL A 857 4.15 20.30 -26.47
C VAL A 857 2.72 19.76 -26.54
N GLY A 858 2.39 18.93 -27.53
CA GLY A 858 1.06 18.35 -27.68
C GLY A 858 0.71 17.27 -26.65
N ASN A 859 1.70 16.54 -26.13
CA ASN A 859 1.44 15.43 -25.19
C ASN A 859 0.96 15.94 -23.82
N GLY A 860 1.47 17.10 -23.37
CA GLY A 860 1.21 17.68 -22.05
C GLY A 860 1.68 16.80 -20.88
N GLY A 861 2.03 17.38 -19.74
CA GLY A 861 2.42 16.60 -18.56
C GLY A 861 3.30 17.34 -17.55
N TYR A 862 3.37 16.81 -16.33
CA TYR A 862 4.07 17.41 -15.18
C TYR A 862 5.52 17.82 -15.46
N ASP A 863 6.19 17.09 -16.35
CA ASP A 863 7.62 17.25 -16.63
C ASP A 863 7.92 18.08 -17.89
N LEU A 864 6.89 18.55 -18.62
CA LEU A 864 7.07 19.33 -19.85
C LEU A 864 7.81 20.66 -19.59
N VAL A 865 7.50 21.35 -18.48
CA VAL A 865 8.22 22.58 -18.07
C VAL A 865 9.70 22.29 -17.87
N THR A 866 10.05 21.16 -17.26
CA THR A 866 11.43 20.74 -17.02
C THR A 866 12.18 20.46 -18.32
N ILE A 867 11.55 19.75 -19.27
CA ILE A 867 12.14 19.50 -20.59
C ILE A 867 12.35 20.82 -21.32
N MET A 868 11.31 21.65 -21.42
CA MET A 868 11.38 22.93 -22.14
C MET A 868 12.44 23.85 -21.54
N SER A 869 12.53 23.93 -20.21
CA SER A 869 13.59 24.68 -19.52
C SER A 869 14.98 24.15 -19.88
N THR A 870 15.17 22.83 -19.89
CA THR A 870 16.45 22.19 -20.27
C THR A 870 16.80 22.47 -21.73
N LEU A 871 15.82 22.38 -22.64
CA LEU A 871 16.00 22.71 -24.06
C LEU A 871 16.43 24.16 -24.22
N PHE A 872 15.75 25.09 -23.55
CA PHE A 872 16.09 26.51 -23.63
C PHE A 872 17.41 26.87 -22.92
N GLU A 873 17.86 26.11 -21.92
CA GLU A 873 19.17 26.31 -21.30
C GLU A 873 20.32 25.83 -22.19
N ARG A 874 20.13 24.71 -22.89
CA ARG A 874 21.19 24.09 -23.71
C ARG A 874 21.24 24.60 -25.14
N LEU A 875 20.08 24.70 -25.80
CA LEU A 875 19.99 25.07 -27.22
C LEU A 875 19.74 26.58 -27.41
N GLY A 876 19.28 27.29 -26.38
CA GLY A 876 19.03 28.73 -26.44
C GLY A 876 18.10 29.10 -27.60
N ASP A 877 18.58 29.97 -28.51
CA ASP A 877 17.84 30.44 -29.70
C ASP A 877 17.71 29.37 -30.80
N GLN A 878 18.37 28.22 -30.68
CA GLN A 878 18.29 27.12 -31.67
C GLN A 878 17.07 26.22 -31.48
N VAL A 879 16.26 26.44 -30.43
CA VAL A 879 14.99 25.71 -30.26
C VAL A 879 14.03 26.13 -31.40
N PRO A 880 13.50 25.19 -32.20
CA PRO A 880 12.68 25.50 -33.38
C PRO A 880 11.25 25.90 -32.97
N ILE A 881 11.11 27.10 -32.39
CA ILE A 881 9.81 27.70 -32.06
C ILE A 881 9.20 28.27 -33.33
N THR A 882 8.25 27.54 -33.90
CA THR A 882 7.44 27.97 -35.05
C THR A 882 6.03 28.38 -34.62
N GLU A 883 5.29 29.02 -35.52
CA GLU A 883 3.87 29.35 -35.30
C GLU A 883 3.05 28.11 -34.94
N GLU A 884 3.25 27.00 -35.64
CA GLU A 884 2.53 25.74 -35.38
C GLU A 884 2.78 25.20 -33.96
N VAL A 885 4.02 25.31 -33.45
CA VAL A 885 4.34 24.94 -32.06
C VAL A 885 3.58 25.81 -31.07
N LEU A 886 3.47 27.12 -31.34
CA LEU A 886 2.72 28.06 -30.49
C LEU A 886 1.21 27.82 -30.53
N VAL A 887 0.66 27.44 -31.68
CA VAL A 887 -0.75 27.03 -31.83
C VAL A 887 -1.05 25.83 -30.94
N ILE A 888 -0.23 24.76 -31.02
CA ILE A 888 -0.41 23.56 -30.17
C ILE A 888 -0.25 23.92 -28.68
N LEU A 889 0.72 24.77 -28.34
CA LEU A 889 0.93 25.22 -26.96
C LEU A 889 -0.29 26.00 -26.45
N ALA A 890 -0.84 26.92 -27.24
CA ALA A 890 -2.02 27.70 -26.88
C ALA A 890 -3.28 26.85 -26.66
N GLY A 891 -3.45 25.79 -27.46
CA GLY A 891 -4.55 24.83 -27.31
C GLY A 891 -4.37 23.82 -26.17
N ASN A 892 -3.18 23.72 -25.56
CA ASN A 892 -2.91 22.70 -24.54
C ASN A 892 -3.58 23.03 -23.19
N GLU A 893 -4.44 22.13 -22.68
CA GLU A 893 -5.18 22.28 -21.43
C GLU A 893 -4.40 21.85 -20.16
N TRP A 894 -3.07 21.81 -20.19
CA TRP A 894 -2.23 21.50 -19.04
C TRP A 894 -1.72 22.77 -18.31
N TYR A 895 -1.53 22.70 -16.98
CA TYR A 895 -1.33 23.90 -16.15
C TYR A 895 -0.02 24.65 -16.40
N GLY A 896 1.07 23.93 -16.70
CA GLY A 896 2.37 24.57 -16.96
C GLY A 896 2.50 25.13 -18.37
N THR A 897 1.48 25.00 -19.22
CA THR A 897 1.42 25.65 -20.54
C THR A 897 1.58 27.17 -20.44
N VAL A 898 0.95 27.79 -19.43
CA VAL A 898 1.05 29.24 -19.16
C VAL A 898 2.48 29.64 -18.78
N GLU A 899 3.15 28.81 -17.97
CA GLU A 899 4.53 29.03 -17.54
C GLU A 899 5.51 28.92 -18.72
N ILE A 900 5.36 27.88 -19.56
CA ILE A 900 6.19 27.70 -20.76
C ILE A 900 6.01 28.87 -21.72
N MET A 901 4.77 29.32 -21.96
CA MET A 901 4.52 30.49 -22.81
C MET A 901 5.12 31.76 -22.22
N SER A 902 5.00 31.98 -20.90
CA SER A 902 5.61 33.12 -20.23
C SER A 902 7.14 33.13 -20.40
N ASP A 903 7.79 31.98 -20.22
CA ASP A 903 9.24 31.87 -20.34
C ASP A 903 9.74 31.99 -21.78
N LEU A 904 8.96 31.47 -22.73
CA LEU A 904 9.20 31.64 -24.16
C LEU A 904 9.12 33.13 -24.57
N PHE A 905 8.11 33.87 -24.11
CA PHE A 905 7.98 35.30 -24.39
C PHE A 905 9.09 36.14 -23.75
N LYS A 906 9.49 35.82 -22.50
CA LYS A 906 10.64 36.47 -21.84
C LYS A 906 11.94 36.24 -22.60
N LYS A 907 12.17 35.04 -23.14
CA LYS A 907 13.39 34.69 -23.87
C LYS A 907 13.42 35.29 -25.28
N LEU A 908 12.31 35.22 -26.02
CA LEU A 908 12.20 35.74 -27.40
C LEU A 908 11.95 37.25 -27.49
N ARG A 909 11.84 37.96 -26.35
CA ARG A 909 11.78 39.45 -26.23
C ARG A 909 11.04 40.16 -27.36
N TYR A 910 9.71 40.12 -27.32
CA TYR A 910 8.80 40.72 -28.33
C TYR A 910 8.94 40.20 -29.78
N GLN A 911 9.71 39.16 -30.08
CA GLN A 911 9.84 38.63 -31.45
C GLN A 911 8.94 37.44 -31.77
N ALA A 912 8.30 36.82 -30.77
CA ALA A 912 7.40 35.68 -31.00
C ALA A 912 6.13 36.12 -31.77
N PRO A 913 5.79 35.52 -32.92
CA PRO A 913 4.57 35.86 -33.64
C PRO A 913 3.35 35.46 -32.80
N ILE A 914 2.44 36.41 -32.54
CA ILE A 914 1.12 36.13 -31.96
C ILE A 914 0.12 36.37 -33.10
N THR A 915 -0.12 35.33 -33.89
CA THR A 915 -1.01 35.36 -35.05
C THR A 915 -2.46 35.11 -34.64
N GLU A 916 -3.38 35.32 -35.57
CA GLU A 916 -4.81 35.09 -35.33
C GLU A 916 -5.10 33.64 -34.92
N ASP A 917 -4.42 32.66 -35.51
CA ASP A 917 -4.66 31.24 -35.22
C ASP A 917 -4.21 30.85 -33.80
N ILE A 918 -3.10 31.43 -33.32
CA ILE A 918 -2.67 31.27 -31.92
C ILE A 918 -3.71 31.88 -30.96
N VAL A 919 -4.27 33.05 -31.31
CA VAL A 919 -5.31 33.71 -30.52
C VAL A 919 -6.60 32.88 -30.51
N LYS A 920 -7.00 32.30 -31.64
CA LYS A 920 -8.18 31.40 -31.72
C LYS A 920 -8.03 30.20 -30.80
N GLU A 921 -6.88 29.53 -30.83
CA GLU A 921 -6.61 28.37 -29.95
C GLU A 921 -6.59 28.77 -28.47
N ALA A 922 -5.93 29.88 -28.12
CA ALA A 922 -5.91 30.37 -26.74
C ALA A 922 -7.32 30.71 -26.22
N VAL A 923 -8.15 31.33 -27.06
CA VAL A 923 -9.54 31.65 -26.72
C VAL A 923 -10.42 30.40 -26.64
N GLY A 924 -10.14 29.39 -27.48
CA GLY A 924 -10.78 28.08 -27.48
C GLY A 924 -10.41 27.20 -26.28
N ASN A 925 -9.26 27.45 -25.64
CA ASN A 925 -8.78 26.67 -24.51
C ASN A 925 -9.69 26.81 -23.26
N LYS A 926 -10.36 25.72 -22.90
CA LYS A 926 -11.42 25.71 -21.88
C LYS A 926 -10.88 25.90 -20.46
N ARG A 927 -9.60 25.60 -20.23
CA ARG A 927 -9.03 25.49 -18.89
C ARG A 927 -8.11 26.66 -18.52
N TYR A 928 -7.19 27.03 -19.41
CA TYR A 928 -6.18 28.06 -19.15
C TYR A 928 -6.18 29.19 -20.17
N GLY A 929 -7.14 29.20 -21.11
CA GLY A 929 -7.23 30.23 -22.14
C GLY A 929 -7.22 31.66 -21.60
N TYR A 930 -7.89 31.91 -20.48
CA TYR A 930 -7.93 33.24 -19.85
C TYR A 930 -6.53 33.73 -19.46
N ASP A 931 -5.74 32.88 -18.80
CA ASP A 931 -4.39 33.21 -18.36
C ASP A 931 -3.43 33.39 -19.55
N ILE A 932 -3.59 32.56 -20.58
CA ILE A 932 -2.84 32.68 -21.85
C ILE A 932 -3.14 34.02 -22.52
N MET A 933 -4.42 34.38 -22.64
CA MET A 933 -4.82 35.66 -23.24
C MET A 933 -4.35 36.85 -22.42
N LYS A 934 -4.34 36.75 -21.09
CA LYS A 934 -3.76 37.78 -20.22
C LYS A 934 -2.27 37.99 -20.51
N LEU A 935 -1.50 36.90 -20.69
CA LEU A 935 -0.09 36.99 -21.11
C LEU A 935 0.05 37.67 -22.48
N PHE A 936 -0.80 37.32 -23.45
CA PHE A 936 -0.74 37.95 -24.79
C PHE A 936 -1.00 39.47 -24.71
N PHE A 937 -1.94 39.90 -23.87
CA PHE A 937 -2.20 41.32 -23.63
C PHE A 937 -1.05 42.03 -22.89
N GLU A 938 -0.35 41.35 -21.98
CA GLU A 938 0.84 41.90 -21.31
C GLU A 938 2.01 42.09 -22.30
N GLU A 939 2.17 41.19 -23.27
CA GLU A 939 3.24 41.22 -24.26
C GLU A 939 2.96 42.11 -25.48
N ARG A 940 1.71 42.22 -25.95
CA ARG A 940 1.36 42.98 -27.17
C ARG A 940 0.41 44.15 -26.94
N GLY A 941 -0.13 44.30 -25.74
CA GLY A 941 -1.19 45.28 -25.47
C GLY A 941 -2.36 45.09 -26.44
N ASN A 942 -2.83 46.19 -27.02
CA ASN A 942 -3.99 46.21 -27.93
C ASN A 942 -3.63 45.91 -29.41
N GLN A 943 -2.39 45.48 -29.70
CA GLN A 943 -1.94 45.19 -31.07
C GLN A 943 -2.26 43.76 -31.55
N LEU A 944 -3.00 42.98 -30.76
CA LEU A 944 -3.46 41.65 -31.13
C LEU A 944 -4.53 41.74 -32.23
N LEU A 945 -4.43 40.85 -33.21
CA LEU A 945 -5.42 40.73 -34.28
C LEU A 945 -6.65 39.97 -33.77
N PHE A 946 -7.80 40.65 -33.72
CA PHE A 946 -9.08 40.06 -33.37
C PHE A 946 -10.02 40.09 -34.58
N THR A 947 -10.53 38.92 -34.96
CA THR A 947 -11.53 38.77 -36.01
C THR A 947 -12.86 38.34 -35.42
N GLU A 948 -13.94 38.45 -36.20
CA GLU A 948 -15.27 37.94 -35.84
C GLU A 948 -15.24 36.48 -35.36
N GLU A 949 -14.37 35.66 -35.95
CA GLU A 949 -14.24 34.24 -35.62
C GLU A 949 -13.71 34.01 -34.20
N VAL A 950 -12.74 34.82 -33.74
CA VAL A 950 -12.21 34.75 -32.37
C VAL A 950 -13.33 34.95 -31.35
N PHE A 951 -14.25 35.88 -31.60
CA PHE A 951 -15.38 36.14 -30.71
C PHE A 951 -16.42 35.02 -30.73
N LYS A 952 -16.67 34.40 -31.90
CA LYS A 952 -17.55 33.23 -31.99
C LYS A 952 -17.00 32.05 -31.18
N ILE A 953 -15.69 31.79 -31.27
CA ILE A 953 -15.02 30.75 -30.48
C ILE A 953 -15.12 31.06 -28.98
N ALA A 954 -14.84 32.30 -28.56
CA ALA A 954 -14.97 32.74 -27.17
C ALA A 954 -16.39 32.52 -26.62
N ALA A 955 -17.40 32.86 -27.43
CA ALA A 955 -18.82 32.75 -27.08
C ALA A 955 -19.34 31.30 -27.07
N GLY A 956 -18.73 30.42 -27.87
CA GLY A 956 -19.09 29.00 -27.94
C GLY A 956 -18.64 28.17 -26.73
N ASN A 957 -17.69 28.67 -25.95
CA ASN A 957 -17.09 27.98 -24.80
C ASN A 957 -18.02 27.92 -23.56
N GLU A 958 -17.85 26.88 -22.73
CA GLU A 958 -18.70 26.58 -21.57
C GLU A 958 -17.97 26.81 -20.24
N GLY A 959 -18.68 27.30 -19.23
CA GLY A 959 -18.16 27.44 -17.86
C GLY A 959 -17.68 28.84 -17.47
N LYS A 960 -17.05 28.95 -16.28
CA LYS A 960 -16.63 30.22 -15.65
C LYS A 960 -15.53 30.94 -16.44
N THR A 961 -14.62 30.18 -17.06
CA THR A 961 -13.52 30.68 -17.88
C THR A 961 -13.99 31.40 -19.14
N ALA A 962 -15.10 30.97 -19.77
CA ALA A 962 -15.68 31.64 -20.94
C ALA A 962 -16.20 33.05 -20.63
N LYS A 963 -16.78 33.24 -19.44
CA LYS A 963 -17.24 34.54 -18.94
C LYS A 963 -16.07 35.49 -18.69
N ASP A 964 -15.02 34.99 -18.04
CA ASP A 964 -13.82 35.78 -17.72
C ASP A 964 -13.05 36.14 -19.03
N MET A 965 -13.02 35.21 -20.00
CA MET A 965 -12.49 35.43 -21.35
C MET A 965 -13.24 36.55 -22.10
N MET A 966 -14.58 36.49 -22.17
CA MET A 966 -15.33 37.57 -22.80
C MET A 966 -15.18 38.91 -22.07
N SER A 967 -15.01 38.87 -20.75
CA SER A 967 -14.81 40.08 -19.95
C SER A 967 -13.46 40.74 -20.22
N ILE A 968 -12.37 39.97 -20.33
CA ILE A 968 -11.04 40.54 -20.65
C ILE A 968 -10.97 41.04 -22.09
N LEU A 969 -11.57 40.32 -23.06
CA LEU A 969 -11.69 40.79 -24.44
C LEU A 969 -12.46 42.13 -24.49
N PHE A 970 -13.53 42.25 -23.70
CA PHE A 970 -14.30 43.49 -23.61
C PHE A 970 -13.52 44.66 -23.00
N GLU A 971 -12.90 44.44 -21.84
CA GLU A 971 -12.20 45.49 -21.10
C GLU A 971 -11.00 46.04 -21.87
N ARG A 972 -10.35 45.21 -22.69
CA ARG A 972 -9.13 45.59 -23.43
C ARG A 972 -9.41 46.17 -24.82
N MET A 973 -10.48 45.76 -25.50
CA MET A 973 -10.80 46.21 -26.87
C MET A 973 -11.57 47.53 -26.93
N GLY A 974 -12.37 47.85 -25.90
CA GLY A 974 -13.14 49.10 -25.87
C GLY A 974 -14.00 49.31 -27.14
N ASP A 975 -13.88 50.47 -27.78
CA ASP A 975 -14.66 50.88 -28.95
C ASP A 975 -14.09 50.40 -30.31
N GLN A 976 -12.92 49.73 -30.33
CA GLN A 976 -12.27 49.23 -31.56
C GLN A 976 -12.80 47.85 -31.99
N PHE A 977 -14.11 47.65 -31.87
CA PHE A 977 -14.75 46.34 -31.90
C PHE A 977 -15.11 45.91 -33.34
N PRO A 978 -14.44 44.91 -33.94
CA PRO A 978 -14.56 44.60 -35.37
C PRO A 978 -15.59 43.49 -35.63
N ILE A 979 -16.83 43.62 -35.12
CA ILE A 979 -17.90 42.65 -35.43
C ILE A 979 -19.14 43.32 -36.02
N THR A 980 -19.74 42.66 -37.01
CA THR A 980 -21.01 43.04 -37.62
C THR A 980 -22.19 42.76 -36.68
N GLU A 981 -23.31 43.47 -36.92
CA GLU A 981 -24.56 43.27 -36.16
C GLU A 981 -25.05 41.82 -36.24
N LYS A 982 -24.89 41.19 -37.41
CA LYS A 982 -25.22 39.77 -37.62
C LYS A 982 -24.38 38.85 -36.72
N THR A 983 -23.06 39.06 -36.66
CA THR A 983 -22.17 38.26 -35.82
C THR A 983 -22.42 38.49 -34.33
N LEU A 984 -22.81 39.71 -33.93
CA LEU A 984 -23.23 39.99 -32.56
C LEU A 984 -24.51 39.22 -32.18
N GLU A 985 -25.48 39.14 -33.08
CA GLU A 985 -26.72 38.36 -32.87
C GLU A 985 -26.42 36.86 -32.73
N GLU A 986 -25.55 36.31 -33.59
CA GLU A 986 -25.08 34.92 -33.49
C GLU A 986 -24.39 34.63 -32.13
N ILE A 987 -23.53 35.54 -31.66
CA ILE A 987 -22.85 35.44 -30.36
C ILE A 987 -23.86 35.48 -29.20
N LEU A 988 -24.86 36.37 -29.28
CA LEU A 988 -25.89 36.49 -28.24
C LEU A 988 -26.79 35.25 -28.19
N GLU A 989 -27.10 34.62 -29.33
CA GLU A 989 -27.83 33.36 -29.37
C GLU A 989 -27.03 32.20 -28.75
N LEU A 990 -25.73 32.11 -29.04
CA LEU A 990 -24.84 31.11 -28.44
C LEU A 990 -24.71 31.31 -26.93
N ALA A 991 -24.51 32.54 -26.48
CA ALA A 991 -24.43 32.92 -25.08
C ALA A 991 -25.75 32.67 -24.33
N ALA A 992 -26.91 32.96 -24.95
CA ALA A 992 -28.23 32.74 -24.35
C ALA A 992 -28.52 31.26 -24.08
N LYS A 993 -27.96 30.34 -24.87
CA LYS A 993 -28.10 28.89 -24.67
C LYS A 993 -27.25 28.35 -23.52
N LYS A 994 -26.10 28.99 -23.24
CA LYS A 994 -25.05 28.40 -22.39
C LYS A 994 -24.75 29.20 -21.11
N TRP A 995 -25.08 30.48 -21.05
CA TRP A 995 -24.64 31.39 -19.97
C TRP A 995 -25.81 32.00 -19.18
N GLN A 996 -25.50 32.56 -18.00
CA GLN A 996 -26.51 33.14 -17.12
C GLN A 996 -27.21 34.37 -17.75
N PRO A 997 -28.54 34.50 -17.60
CA PRO A 997 -29.32 35.59 -18.22
C PRO A 997 -28.81 37.00 -17.92
N ASP A 998 -28.30 37.27 -16.72
CA ASP A 998 -27.77 38.59 -16.34
C ASP A 998 -26.51 38.97 -17.12
N PHE A 999 -25.67 37.99 -17.45
CA PHE A 999 -24.48 38.24 -18.26
C PHE A 999 -24.84 38.44 -19.72
N VAL A 1000 -25.78 37.65 -20.25
CA VAL A 1000 -26.33 37.81 -21.60
C VAL A 1000 -27.00 39.19 -21.75
N LYS A 1001 -27.70 39.66 -20.71
CA LYS A 1001 -28.27 41.01 -20.65
C LYS A 1001 -27.22 42.11 -20.66
N ARG A 1002 -26.08 41.92 -19.98
CA ARG A 1002 -24.94 42.86 -20.05
C ARG A 1002 -24.29 42.83 -21.44
N LEU A 1003 -24.13 41.66 -22.05
CA LEU A 1003 -23.59 41.51 -23.41
C LEU A 1003 -24.51 42.19 -24.44
N SER A 1004 -25.83 42.06 -24.30
CA SER A 1004 -26.80 42.69 -25.20
C SER A 1004 -26.84 44.22 -25.08
N THR A 1005 -26.42 44.79 -23.95
CA THR A 1005 -26.23 46.25 -23.83
C THR A 1005 -25.09 46.78 -24.72
N TRP A 1006 -24.25 45.93 -25.31
CA TRP A 1006 -23.26 46.36 -26.31
C TRP A 1006 -23.89 46.75 -27.64
N LYS A 1007 -25.05 46.19 -28.00
CA LYS A 1007 -25.85 46.61 -29.18
C LYS A 1007 -26.15 48.12 -29.12
N LEU A 1008 -26.13 48.71 -27.92
CA LEU A 1008 -26.39 50.14 -27.67
C LEU A 1008 -25.12 51.01 -27.64
N LYS A 1009 -23.91 50.43 -27.51
CA LYS A 1009 -22.64 51.21 -27.48
C LYS A 1009 -21.94 51.29 -28.84
N GLY A 1010 -22.22 50.38 -29.77
CA GLY A 1010 -21.65 50.38 -31.13
C GLY A 1010 -22.33 51.30 -32.15
N HIS A 1011 -23.32 52.08 -31.74
CA HIS A 1011 -23.93 53.12 -32.57
C HIS A 1011 -23.85 54.48 -31.86
N GLY A 1012 -22.68 55.09 -31.92
CA GLY A 1012 -22.50 56.48 -31.51
C GLY A 1012 -21.08 56.95 -31.75
N ASN A 1013 -20.95 58.09 -32.44
CA ASN A 1013 -19.78 58.98 -32.35
C ASN A 1013 -19.31 59.19 -30.91
#